data_AF-R5SPF8-F1
#
_entry.id   AF-R5SPF8-F1
#
_cell.length_a   1.000
_cell.length_b   1.000
_cell.length_c   1.000
_cell.angle_alpha   90.00
_cell.angle_beta   90.00
_cell.angle_gamma   90.00
#
_symmetry.space_group_name_H-M   'P 1'
#
loop_
_entity.id
_entity.type
_entity.pdbx_description
1 polymer ?
#
loop_
_entity_poly.entity_id
_entity_poly.type
_entity_poly.pdbx_seq_one_letter_code
_entity_poly.pdbx_strand_id
1 'polypeptide(L)'
;MDKLRMQTANKADENFRKLAAMFPNAVTETINENGEVVRAIDKDVLMREIACTVVDGNEERYQFTWPDKKKSVLLANAPINKTLRPVREDETVPTGADSEGKPYCSSGSVNFDTTENLYIEGDNLEVLKLLQETYLGKIKMIYIDPPYNTGSDLVYNDDFSKSTTEYIASSGYLDEDGNRLVENLESNGRYHTDWLNMIYSRLRLAKDLLATNGVIFVSLDDNESANLKKICDEVFGAVNFIGQITVVGNPRGRDYGGVARMHDYLFVYKKSPEAVINLIEDSENSFKMFDSLGGFELRELRNRNIKFNKENRPNLYYPFYINPATEDEHGLHEISLEPKDGWIELYPLESQGVNTVWRWGKQKSQENLNVNIKAKPMRNGSYMIVEKYREGRMMARSVWWDKDTNTEKGTLLVKELMEGKVFDYPKTVEMLMKTIEMGTDSDEGAYVLDFFSGSGTTAHAVMQLNAKDGGNRKFIMVQLPERTDEKSEAYKAGYKNICEIGKERIRRAGRKIKEDSPLTTQDLDIGFRVLKCDTSNMKEVYYNPAEYEASLFPRLEDNIKEDRTPEDLLFQVMLDLGVLLSSKIEETTIAGKKVFNVEDNYLIACFDSNVTEETIKAIAKQKPYYFVMRDSSMANDSVATNFDQIFATYSPDTVRKVL
;
A
#
# COMPACT_ATOMS: atom_id res chain seq x y z
N MET A 1 -9.62 -8.70 33.89
CA MET A 1 -9.78 -8.46 32.44
C MET A 1 -9.34 -7.06 32.09
N ASP A 2 -8.67 -6.87 30.96
CA ASP A 2 -8.36 -5.53 30.45
C ASP A 2 -9.49 -5.05 29.52
N LYS A 3 -9.86 -3.77 29.63
CA LYS A 3 -10.88 -3.13 28.80
C LYS A 3 -10.26 -2.49 27.56
N LEU A 4 -10.85 -2.72 26.38
CA LEU A 4 -10.44 -2.06 25.14
C LEU A 4 -10.96 -0.61 25.14
N ARG A 5 -10.12 0.33 24.70
CA ARG A 5 -10.42 1.77 24.73
C ARG A 5 -11.11 2.28 23.47
N MET A 6 -11.14 1.49 22.39
CA MET A 6 -11.72 1.85 21.08
C MET A 6 -11.14 3.15 20.49
N GLN A 7 -9.84 3.37 20.73
CA GLN A 7 -9.09 4.54 20.27
C GLN A 7 -7.74 4.09 19.76
N THR A 8 -7.25 4.70 18.68
CA THR A 8 -5.90 4.43 18.16
C THR A 8 -4.83 4.78 19.19
N ALA A 9 -3.69 4.09 19.19
CA ALA A 9 -2.59 4.41 20.08
C ALA A 9 -2.06 5.84 19.88
N ASN A 10 -1.66 6.49 20.98
CA ASN A 10 -0.98 7.78 20.94
C ASN A 10 0.51 7.56 20.71
N LYS A 11 0.97 7.79 19.47
CA LYS A 11 2.39 7.66 19.10
C LYS A 11 3.31 8.60 19.87
N ALA A 12 2.83 9.77 20.27
CA ALA A 12 3.64 10.68 21.07
C ALA A 12 3.95 10.06 22.45
N ASP A 13 2.96 9.41 23.07
CA ASP A 13 3.14 8.72 24.35
C ASP A 13 4.06 7.50 24.22
N GLU A 14 3.96 6.74 23.12
CA GLU A 14 4.88 5.62 22.89
C GLU A 14 6.32 6.07 22.69
N ASN A 15 6.55 7.10 21.88
CA ASN A 15 7.87 7.67 21.69
C ASN A 15 8.42 8.24 22.99
N PHE A 16 7.57 8.92 23.78
CA PHE A 16 7.91 9.36 25.12
C PHE A 16 8.31 8.18 26.00
N ARG A 17 7.56 7.06 26.02
CA ARG A 17 7.91 5.86 26.80
C ARG A 17 9.24 5.25 26.34
N LYS A 18 9.49 5.16 25.03
CA LYS A 18 10.77 4.64 24.49
C LYS A 18 11.93 5.53 24.91
N LEU A 19 11.79 6.86 24.79
CA LEU A 19 12.81 7.81 25.23
C LEU A 19 13.00 7.77 26.76
N ALA A 20 11.92 7.69 27.54
CA ALA A 20 11.98 7.57 29.00
C ALA A 20 12.66 6.26 29.45
N ALA A 21 12.45 5.16 28.72
CA ALA A 21 13.10 3.89 29.00
C ALA A 21 14.60 3.91 28.65
N MET A 22 14.98 4.59 27.56
CA MET A 22 16.38 4.72 27.12
C MET A 22 17.15 5.78 27.93
N PHE A 23 16.49 6.88 28.29
CA PHE A 23 17.08 8.06 28.93
C PHE A 23 16.21 8.54 30.11
N PRO A 24 16.09 7.73 31.19
CA PRO A 24 15.20 8.04 32.31
C PRO A 24 15.55 9.35 33.01
N ASN A 25 16.84 9.74 33.01
CA ASN A 25 17.32 10.99 33.60
C ASN A 25 16.78 12.24 32.87
N ALA A 26 16.36 12.11 31.61
CA ALA A 26 15.83 13.19 30.82
C ALA A 26 14.31 13.39 31.00
N VAL A 27 13.65 12.61 31.86
CA VAL A 27 12.22 12.77 32.14
C VAL A 27 12.03 13.81 33.25
N THR A 28 11.17 14.79 33.01
CA THR A 28 10.82 15.87 33.95
C THR A 28 9.31 16.12 33.95
N GLU A 29 8.84 17.07 34.76
CA GLU A 29 7.46 17.50 34.84
C GLU A 29 7.36 19.00 34.51
N THR A 30 6.32 19.39 33.78
CA THR A 30 6.01 20.80 33.48
C THR A 30 4.52 21.04 33.68
N ILE A 31 4.10 22.29 33.64
CA ILE A 31 2.69 22.66 33.76
C ILE A 31 2.18 23.03 32.37
N ASN A 32 1.07 22.42 31.93
CA ASN A 32 0.45 22.72 30.64
C ASN A 32 -0.32 24.06 30.69
N GLU A 33 -0.85 24.51 29.54
CA GLU A 33 -1.62 25.76 29.42
C GLU A 33 -2.88 25.79 30.30
N ASN A 34 -3.35 24.63 30.77
CA ASN A 34 -4.52 24.46 31.64
C ASN A 34 -4.15 24.38 33.13
N GLY A 35 -2.87 24.56 33.50
CA GLY A 35 -2.42 24.52 34.90
C GLY A 35 -2.21 23.11 35.46
N GLU A 36 -2.25 22.06 34.64
CA GLU A 36 -2.06 20.68 35.05
C GLU A 36 -0.59 20.25 34.91
N VAL A 37 -0.11 19.45 35.87
CA VAL A 37 1.23 18.86 35.81
C VAL A 37 1.24 17.75 34.75
N VAL A 38 2.04 17.93 33.71
CA VAL A 38 2.25 16.98 32.62
C VAL A 38 3.70 16.54 32.56
N ARG A 39 3.92 15.27 32.23
CA ARG A 39 5.26 14.71 32.04
C ARG A 39 5.89 15.28 30.77
N ALA A 40 7.16 15.63 30.83
CA ALA A 40 7.93 16.23 29.74
C ALA A 40 9.32 15.60 29.63
N ILE A 41 9.98 15.81 28.50
CA ILE A 41 11.38 15.45 28.30
C ILE A 41 12.19 16.73 28.47
N ASP A 42 13.14 16.75 29.40
CA ASP A 42 14.18 17.76 29.47
C ASP A 42 15.09 17.60 28.25
N LYS A 43 14.91 18.49 27.28
CA LYS A 43 15.65 18.50 26.03
C LYS A 43 17.17 18.58 26.27
N ASP A 44 17.61 19.36 27.26
CA ASP A 44 19.03 19.60 27.48
C ASP A 44 19.69 18.38 28.10
N VAL A 45 19.01 17.71 29.03
CA VAL A 45 19.48 16.45 29.61
C VAL A 45 19.48 15.34 28.56
N LEU A 46 18.41 15.22 27.75
CA LEU A 46 18.36 14.25 26.66
C LEU A 46 19.52 14.46 25.68
N MET A 47 19.77 15.71 25.28
CA MET A 47 20.85 16.07 24.36
C MET A 47 22.24 15.74 24.95
N ARG A 48 22.45 15.89 26.25
CA ARG A 48 23.71 15.48 26.93
C ARG A 48 23.92 13.97 26.92
N GLU A 49 22.86 13.20 27.12
CA GLU A 49 22.91 11.73 27.16
C GLU A 49 23.15 11.12 25.76
N ILE A 50 22.69 11.77 24.68
CA ILE A 50 22.84 11.27 23.30
C ILE A 50 24.03 11.86 22.52
N ALA A 51 24.69 12.92 23.01
CA ALA A 51 25.70 13.63 22.23
C ALA A 51 27.15 13.24 22.56
N CYS A 52 27.89 12.78 21.55
CA CYS A 52 29.37 12.85 21.52
C CYS A 52 29.89 14.24 21.09
N THR A 53 29.03 15.07 20.51
CA THR A 53 29.30 16.48 20.12
C THR A 53 27.98 17.23 20.13
N VAL A 54 27.84 18.22 21.02
CA VAL A 54 26.65 19.08 21.08
C VAL A 54 26.83 20.18 20.03
N VAL A 55 25.82 20.34 19.17
CA VAL A 55 25.68 21.56 18.35
C VAL A 55 24.34 22.16 18.75
N ASP A 56 24.38 23.37 19.30
CA ASP A 56 23.22 24.08 19.83
C ASP A 56 23.01 25.39 19.05
N GLY A 57 21.76 25.84 18.94
CA GLY A 57 21.38 27.10 18.29
C GLY A 57 20.85 27.02 16.84
N ASN A 58 20.46 28.20 16.33
CA ASN A 58 20.04 28.49 14.94
C ASN A 58 21.26 28.50 13.97
N GLU A 59 22.19 27.56 14.12
CA GLU A 59 23.34 27.48 13.24
C GLU A 59 22.93 27.05 11.83
N GLU A 60 23.72 27.49 10.83
CA GLU A 60 23.58 27.40 9.37
C GLU A 60 23.21 26.01 8.80
N ARG A 61 22.06 25.49 9.20
CA ARG A 61 21.53 24.20 8.75
C ARG A 61 20.41 24.48 7.78
N TYR A 62 20.44 23.78 6.65
CA TYR A 62 19.32 23.76 5.74
C TYR A 62 18.07 23.28 6.49
N GLN A 63 17.04 24.12 6.55
CA GLN A 63 15.74 23.78 7.11
C GLN A 63 14.67 24.03 6.06
N PHE A 64 13.85 23.02 5.81
CA PHE A 64 12.63 23.18 5.03
C PHE A 64 11.47 23.50 5.98
N THR A 65 10.99 24.74 5.98
CA THR A 65 9.97 25.23 6.92
C THR A 65 8.80 25.89 6.18
N TRP A 66 7.59 25.71 6.71
CA TRP A 66 6.38 26.42 6.29
C TRP A 66 5.48 26.65 7.53
N PRO A 67 4.51 27.57 7.47
CA PRO A 67 3.55 27.80 8.55
C PRO A 67 2.81 26.50 8.94
N ASP A 68 2.50 26.33 10.23
CA ASP A 68 1.76 25.17 10.77
C ASP A 68 2.42 23.78 10.64
N LYS A 69 3.66 23.67 10.12
CA LYS A 69 4.43 22.41 10.08
C LYS A 69 4.41 21.62 11.40
N LYS A 70 4.60 22.30 12.54
CA LYS A 70 4.57 21.67 13.87
C LYS A 70 3.20 21.07 14.19
N LYS A 71 2.11 21.69 13.73
CA LYS A 71 0.74 21.17 13.92
C LYS A 71 0.50 19.94 13.06
N SER A 72 0.98 19.89 11.82
CA SER A 72 0.93 18.68 10.99
C SER A 72 1.68 17.50 11.63
N VAL A 73 2.79 17.78 12.33
CA VAL A 73 3.50 16.76 13.13
C VAL A 73 2.62 16.22 14.27
N LEU A 74 1.98 17.12 15.02
CA LEU A 74 1.09 16.75 16.13
C LEU A 74 -0.13 15.98 15.64
N LEU A 75 -0.75 16.44 14.55
CA LEU A 75 -1.93 15.82 13.97
C LEU A 75 -1.65 14.37 13.55
N ALA A 76 -0.50 14.10 12.92
CA ALA A 76 -0.09 12.74 12.56
C ALA A 76 0.06 11.82 13.79
N ASN A 77 0.45 12.37 14.95
CA ASN A 77 0.67 11.60 16.17
C ASN A 77 -0.58 11.51 17.08
N ALA A 78 -1.58 12.37 16.87
CA ALA A 78 -2.76 12.46 17.72
C ALA A 78 -3.70 11.26 17.50
N PRO A 79 -4.22 10.65 18.59
CA PRO A 79 -5.17 9.56 18.48
C PRO A 79 -6.51 10.03 17.90
N ILE A 80 -7.27 9.11 17.32
CA ILE A 80 -8.64 9.34 16.85
C ILE A 80 -9.60 8.34 17.47
N ASN A 81 -10.86 8.76 17.62
CA ASN A 81 -11.95 7.95 18.14
C ASN A 81 -12.93 7.60 17.00
N LYS A 82 -12.42 6.90 15.99
CA LYS A 82 -13.16 6.43 14.82
C LYS A 82 -12.98 4.93 14.64
N THR A 83 -13.79 4.33 13.78
CA THR A 83 -13.80 2.90 13.49
C THR A 83 -13.95 2.64 11.98
N LEU A 84 -13.76 1.39 11.58
CA LEU A 84 -14.06 0.93 10.23
C LEU A 84 -15.23 -0.05 10.28
N ARG A 85 -16.29 0.25 9.53
CA ARG A 85 -17.51 -0.54 9.47
C ARG A 85 -17.56 -1.38 8.18
N PRO A 86 -17.74 -2.70 8.25
CA PRO A 86 -17.82 -3.54 7.07
C PRO A 86 -19.15 -3.37 6.32
N VAL A 87 -19.10 -3.44 4.99
CA VAL A 87 -20.29 -3.38 4.13
C VAL A 87 -20.36 -4.64 3.27
N ARG A 88 -21.10 -5.65 3.75
CA ARG A 88 -21.24 -6.96 3.06
C ARG A 88 -22.10 -6.86 1.80
N GLU A 89 -23.36 -6.48 1.96
CA GLU A 89 -24.35 -6.43 0.89
C GLU A 89 -24.44 -5.03 0.27
N ASP A 90 -24.95 -5.00 -0.96
CA ASP A 90 -25.21 -3.76 -1.70
C ASP A 90 -26.22 -2.87 -0.96
N GLU A 91 -26.10 -1.55 -1.14
CA GLU A 91 -27.24 -0.67 -0.89
C GLU A 91 -28.43 -1.18 -1.73
N THR A 92 -29.59 -1.37 -1.10
CA THR A 92 -30.78 -1.95 -1.74
C THR A 92 -31.43 -1.02 -2.76
N VAL A 93 -30.92 0.21 -2.88
CA VAL A 93 -31.37 1.23 -3.82
C VAL A 93 -30.42 1.24 -5.02
N PRO A 94 -30.90 1.01 -6.26
CA PRO A 94 -30.09 1.17 -7.46
C PRO A 94 -29.47 2.56 -7.51
N THR A 95 -28.14 2.63 -7.59
CA THR A 95 -27.44 3.91 -7.77
C THR A 95 -27.41 4.30 -9.24
N GLY A 96 -27.42 3.35 -10.18
CA GLY A 96 -27.52 3.60 -11.63
C GLY A 96 -27.95 2.38 -12.44
N ALA A 97 -27.80 2.46 -13.78
CA ALA A 97 -27.98 1.34 -14.70
C ALA A 97 -26.88 1.33 -15.78
N ASP A 98 -26.45 0.15 -16.22
CA ASP A 98 -25.52 0.02 -17.34
C ASP A 98 -26.21 0.35 -18.68
N SER A 99 -25.44 0.31 -19.78
CA SER A 99 -25.92 0.62 -21.13
C SER A 99 -27.00 -0.34 -21.64
N GLU A 100 -27.17 -1.50 -21.01
CA GLU A 100 -28.23 -2.46 -21.29
C GLU A 100 -29.48 -2.24 -20.41
N GLY A 101 -29.45 -1.23 -19.54
CA GLY A 101 -30.54 -0.89 -18.62
C GLY A 101 -30.60 -1.80 -17.40
N LYS A 102 -29.55 -2.59 -17.13
CA LYS A 102 -29.47 -3.41 -15.92
C LYS A 102 -29.05 -2.52 -14.75
N PRO A 103 -29.85 -2.42 -13.68
CA PRO A 103 -29.48 -1.63 -12.52
C PRO A 103 -28.20 -2.19 -11.90
N TYR A 104 -27.25 -1.31 -11.57
CA TYR A 104 -26.14 -1.65 -10.69
C TYR A 104 -26.37 -0.94 -9.35
N CYS A 105 -26.30 -1.71 -8.27
CA CYS A 105 -26.57 -1.27 -6.90
C CYS A 105 -25.30 -1.29 -6.03
N SER A 106 -24.14 -1.58 -6.62
CA SER A 106 -23.09 -2.16 -5.80
C SER A 106 -22.21 -1.13 -5.12
N SER A 107 -22.60 -0.76 -3.90
CA SER A 107 -21.71 -0.11 -2.94
C SER A 107 -20.99 -1.11 -2.03
N GLY A 108 -21.43 -2.38 -2.01
CA GLY A 108 -20.97 -3.43 -1.10
C GLY A 108 -19.72 -4.19 -1.56
N SER A 109 -19.30 -5.13 -0.73
CA SER A 109 -18.11 -5.96 -0.95
C SER A 109 -18.31 -7.02 -2.02
N VAL A 110 -17.21 -7.50 -2.58
CA VAL A 110 -17.20 -8.63 -3.52
C VAL A 110 -16.37 -9.75 -2.92
N ASN A 111 -16.94 -10.96 -2.83
CA ASN A 111 -16.30 -12.14 -2.23
C ASN A 111 -15.77 -11.87 -0.81
N PHE A 112 -16.57 -11.22 0.04
CA PHE A 112 -16.14 -10.73 1.36
C PHE A 112 -15.36 -11.76 2.18
N ASP A 113 -15.85 -13.00 2.27
CA ASP A 113 -15.26 -14.00 3.15
C ASP A 113 -13.95 -14.62 2.62
N THR A 114 -13.65 -14.47 1.32
CA THR A 114 -12.48 -15.10 0.68
C THR A 114 -11.45 -14.11 0.16
N THR A 115 -11.83 -12.86 -0.08
CA THR A 115 -10.92 -11.85 -0.64
C THR A 115 -9.96 -11.32 0.41
N GLU A 116 -8.75 -11.00 -0.04
CA GLU A 116 -7.75 -10.34 0.80
C GLU A 116 -7.57 -8.84 0.48
N ASN A 117 -8.32 -8.33 -0.50
CA ASN A 117 -8.26 -6.94 -0.93
C ASN A 117 -9.22 -6.05 -0.13
N LEU A 118 -8.87 -4.78 0.04
CA LEU A 118 -9.67 -3.80 0.77
C LEU A 118 -9.94 -2.54 -0.06
N TYR A 119 -11.15 -2.01 0.07
CA TYR A 119 -11.55 -0.68 -0.38
C TYR A 119 -12.13 0.08 0.81
N ILE A 120 -11.48 1.16 1.24
CA ILE A 120 -11.83 1.90 2.46
C ILE A 120 -12.32 3.30 2.08
N GLU A 121 -13.54 3.62 2.48
CA GLU A 121 -14.15 4.94 2.28
C GLU A 121 -13.90 5.82 3.51
N GLY A 122 -13.35 7.02 3.30
CA GLY A 122 -13.14 7.99 4.36
C GLY A 122 -11.95 8.90 4.11
N ASP A 123 -11.73 9.85 5.02
CA ASP A 123 -10.53 10.68 4.99
C ASP A 123 -9.29 9.79 5.17
N ASN A 124 -8.38 9.87 4.21
CA ASN A 124 -7.18 9.06 4.19
C ASN A 124 -6.25 9.30 5.39
N LEU A 125 -6.20 10.49 5.98
CA LEU A 125 -5.41 10.73 7.20
C LEU A 125 -5.96 9.91 8.38
N GLU A 126 -7.28 9.87 8.52
CA GLU A 126 -7.94 9.11 9.58
C GLU A 126 -7.82 7.61 9.35
N VAL A 127 -8.07 7.14 8.12
CA VAL A 127 -7.91 5.74 7.76
C VAL A 127 -6.47 5.27 7.97
N LEU A 128 -5.47 6.05 7.57
CA LEU A 128 -4.06 5.73 7.79
C LEU A 128 -3.71 5.65 9.29
N LYS A 129 -4.42 6.35 10.18
CA LYS A 129 -4.29 6.20 11.64
C LYS A 129 -4.93 4.90 12.13
N LEU A 130 -6.13 4.55 11.65
CA LEU A 130 -6.80 3.30 12.01
C LEU A 130 -5.99 2.08 11.58
N LEU A 131 -5.36 2.13 10.41
CA LEU A 131 -4.57 1.02 9.87
C LEU A 131 -3.23 0.80 10.59
N GLN A 132 -2.82 1.67 11.52
CA GLN A 132 -1.50 1.55 12.15
C GLN A 132 -1.34 0.24 12.89
N GLU A 133 -2.21 -0.10 13.83
CA GLU A 133 -2.06 -1.33 14.61
C GLU A 133 -2.08 -2.58 13.73
N THR A 134 -2.94 -2.60 12.71
CA THR A 134 -3.14 -3.76 11.86
C THR A 134 -2.05 -3.95 10.79
N TYR A 135 -1.57 -2.85 10.18
CA TYR A 135 -0.68 -2.87 9.02
C TYR A 135 0.69 -2.23 9.26
N LEU A 136 1.08 -1.94 10.51
CA LEU A 136 2.40 -1.39 10.83
C LEU A 136 3.51 -2.24 10.22
N GLY A 137 4.33 -1.63 9.38
CA GLY A 137 5.47 -2.32 8.78
C GLY A 137 5.12 -3.46 7.81
N LYS A 138 3.87 -3.57 7.33
CA LYS A 138 3.42 -4.67 6.45
C LYS A 138 3.25 -4.26 4.98
N ILE A 139 3.17 -2.97 4.68
CA ILE A 139 2.91 -2.50 3.31
C ILE A 139 4.19 -2.57 2.48
N LYS A 140 4.21 -3.38 1.41
CA LYS A 140 5.38 -3.52 0.54
C LYS A 140 5.55 -2.30 -0.37
N MET A 141 4.44 -1.84 -0.95
CA MET A 141 4.45 -0.73 -1.88
C MET A 141 3.33 0.26 -1.59
N ILE A 142 3.65 1.55 -1.69
CA ILE A 142 2.67 2.62 -1.73
C ILE A 142 2.75 3.31 -3.09
N TYR A 143 1.61 3.50 -3.74
CA TYR A 143 1.45 4.46 -4.84
C TYR A 143 0.46 5.52 -4.42
N ILE A 144 0.72 6.79 -4.73
CA ILE A 144 -0.26 7.85 -4.57
C ILE A 144 -0.25 8.83 -5.73
N ASP A 145 -1.44 9.31 -6.05
CA ASP A 145 -1.72 10.37 -7.01
C ASP A 145 -2.45 11.53 -6.31
N PRO A 146 -1.75 12.30 -5.46
CA PRO A 146 -2.36 13.41 -4.72
C PRO A 146 -2.83 14.52 -5.67
N PRO A 147 -3.72 15.43 -5.23
CA PRO A 147 -4.11 16.58 -6.04
C PRO A 147 -2.89 17.44 -6.38
N TYR A 148 -2.80 17.88 -7.63
CA TYR A 148 -1.61 18.56 -8.18
C TYR A 148 -1.47 20.04 -7.76
N ASN A 149 -2.45 20.59 -7.04
CA ASN A 149 -2.54 22.00 -6.69
C ASN A 149 -2.40 22.89 -7.93
N THR A 150 -3.40 22.86 -8.82
CA THR A 150 -3.46 23.65 -10.07
C THR A 150 -4.44 24.82 -9.99
N GLY A 151 -4.70 25.33 -8.78
CA GLY A 151 -5.72 26.36 -8.53
C GLY A 151 -7.16 25.85 -8.48
N SER A 152 -7.36 24.54 -8.25
CA SER A 152 -8.67 23.92 -8.00
C SER A 152 -8.91 23.65 -6.51
N ASP A 153 -10.14 23.26 -6.15
CA ASP A 153 -10.52 22.96 -4.76
C ASP A 153 -9.62 21.89 -4.13
N LEU A 154 -9.09 22.19 -2.93
CA LEU A 154 -8.50 21.17 -2.07
C LEU A 154 -9.61 20.56 -1.22
N VAL A 155 -9.87 19.28 -1.44
CA VAL A 155 -10.95 18.55 -0.76
C VAL A 155 -10.56 18.12 0.66
N TYR A 156 -9.26 18.00 0.93
CA TYR A 156 -8.72 17.67 2.24
C TYR A 156 -8.26 18.94 2.95
N ASN A 157 -8.92 19.30 4.04
CA ASN A 157 -8.62 20.52 4.77
C ASN A 157 -8.11 20.23 6.20
N ASP A 158 -6.83 20.52 6.41
CA ASP A 158 -6.18 20.52 7.73
C ASP A 158 -5.97 21.98 8.22
N ASP A 159 -6.96 22.89 8.12
CA ASP A 159 -6.82 24.31 8.56
C ASP A 159 -6.92 24.46 10.09
N PHE A 160 -5.94 25.16 10.65
CA PHE A 160 -5.67 25.30 12.08
C PHE A 160 -5.89 26.73 12.62
N SER A 161 -6.69 27.57 11.96
CA SER A 161 -6.80 29.00 12.28
C SER A 161 -8.16 29.53 12.75
N LYS A 162 -9.24 28.72 12.77
CA LYS A 162 -10.58 29.23 13.11
C LYS A 162 -11.14 28.67 14.42
N SER A 163 -11.63 29.56 15.28
CA SER A 163 -12.47 29.21 16.44
C SER A 163 -13.80 28.62 15.95
N THR A 164 -14.36 27.65 16.66
CA THR A 164 -15.62 26.95 16.33
C THR A 164 -16.77 27.89 15.96
N THR A 165 -16.74 29.15 16.41
CA THR A 165 -17.78 30.16 16.18
C THR A 165 -17.58 30.98 14.88
N GLU A 166 -16.34 31.33 14.49
CA GLU A 166 -16.04 31.92 13.15
C GLU A 166 -16.03 30.84 12.04
N TYR A 167 -15.86 29.59 12.46
CA TYR A 167 -15.91 28.35 11.69
C TYR A 167 -17.33 27.96 11.21
N ILE A 168 -18.38 28.55 11.82
CA ILE A 168 -19.79 28.45 11.41
C ILE A 168 -20.22 29.66 10.58
N ALA A 169 -19.63 30.84 10.83
CA ALA A 169 -20.02 32.08 10.15
C ALA A 169 -19.41 32.25 8.73
N SER A 170 -18.37 31.50 8.40
CA SER A 170 -17.69 31.55 7.08
C SER A 170 -17.99 30.36 6.16
N SER A 171 -18.79 29.39 6.61
CA SER A 171 -19.06 28.12 5.92
C SER A 171 -20.33 28.20 5.06
N GLY A 172 -20.16 28.57 3.80
CA GLY A 172 -21.23 28.52 2.79
C GLY A 172 -21.31 27.21 2.00
N TYR A 173 -20.30 26.34 2.08
CA TYR A 173 -20.23 25.11 1.28
C TYR A 173 -19.76 23.94 2.14
N LEU A 174 -20.70 23.39 2.91
CA LEU A 174 -20.61 22.04 3.47
C LEU A 174 -21.46 21.15 2.56
N ASP A 175 -20.99 19.94 2.23
CA ASP A 175 -21.89 18.91 1.74
C ASP A 175 -22.77 18.38 2.90
N GLU A 176 -23.83 17.64 2.60
CA GLU A 176 -24.74 17.12 3.65
C GLU A 176 -24.07 16.05 4.54
N ASP A 177 -22.86 15.60 4.17
CA ASP A 177 -22.03 14.62 4.90
C ASP A 177 -20.98 15.31 5.80
N GLY A 178 -20.96 16.66 5.82
CA GLY A 178 -20.11 17.47 6.69
C GLY A 178 -18.70 17.76 6.16
N ASN A 179 -18.40 17.38 4.91
CA ASN A 179 -17.12 17.66 4.28
C ASN A 179 -17.08 19.08 3.71
N ARG A 180 -15.90 19.70 3.77
CA ARG A 180 -15.67 21.10 3.41
C ARG A 180 -14.92 21.20 2.10
N LEU A 181 -15.47 21.92 1.13
CA LEU A 181 -14.71 22.35 -0.04
C LEU A 181 -14.13 23.73 0.23
N VAL A 182 -12.82 23.88 0.08
CA VAL A 182 -12.15 25.19 0.14
C VAL A 182 -11.41 25.41 -1.18
N GLU A 183 -11.83 26.45 -1.90
CA GLU A 183 -11.13 26.96 -3.07
C GLU A 183 -9.70 27.39 -2.68
N ASN A 184 -8.68 26.61 -3.05
CA ASN A 184 -7.29 26.98 -2.87
C ASN A 184 -6.78 27.68 -4.13
N LEU A 185 -7.22 28.93 -4.34
CA LEU A 185 -6.80 29.73 -5.50
C LEU A 185 -5.31 30.06 -5.44
N GLU A 186 -4.63 30.15 -6.60
CA GLU A 186 -3.21 30.54 -6.67
C GLU A 186 -2.90 31.91 -6.03
N SER A 187 -3.90 32.79 -5.97
CA SER A 187 -3.81 34.10 -5.30
C SER A 187 -3.81 34.02 -3.77
N ASN A 188 -4.10 32.85 -3.19
CA ASN A 188 -4.10 32.63 -1.75
C ASN A 188 -2.66 32.68 -1.20
N GLY A 189 -2.41 33.54 -0.22
CA GLY A 189 -1.10 33.61 0.46
C GLY A 189 -0.68 32.31 1.16
N ARG A 190 -1.60 31.37 1.38
CA ARG A 190 -1.37 30.04 1.95
C ARG A 190 -1.35 28.90 0.92
N TYR A 191 -1.39 29.21 -0.37
CA TYR A 191 -1.55 28.23 -1.46
C TYR A 191 -0.71 26.95 -1.32
N HIS A 192 0.61 27.09 -1.15
CA HIS A 192 1.51 25.94 -0.94
C HIS A 192 1.44 25.38 0.49
N THR A 193 1.19 26.24 1.47
CA THR A 193 1.15 25.85 2.90
C THR A 193 0.05 24.83 3.15
N ASP A 194 -1.13 25.05 2.57
CA ASP A 194 -2.28 24.19 2.80
C ASP A 194 -2.07 22.81 2.15
N TRP A 195 -1.48 22.76 0.94
CA TRP A 195 -1.06 21.51 0.30
C TRP A 195 0.03 20.77 1.09
N LEU A 196 1.06 21.49 1.56
CA LEU A 196 2.13 20.91 2.38
C LEU A 196 1.57 20.31 3.68
N ASN A 197 0.64 20.98 4.35
CA ASN A 197 0.02 20.50 5.58
C ASN A 197 -0.74 19.18 5.36
N MET A 198 -1.51 19.10 4.26
CA MET A 198 -2.25 17.91 3.86
C MET A 198 -1.32 16.72 3.59
N ILE A 199 -0.30 16.89 2.74
CA ILE A 199 0.55 15.76 2.31
C ILE A 199 1.55 15.33 3.38
N TYR A 200 2.10 16.26 4.16
CA TYR A 200 3.14 15.95 5.13
C TYR A 200 2.65 15.00 6.23
N SER A 201 1.46 15.23 6.79
CA SER A 201 0.88 14.38 7.83
C SER A 201 0.65 12.95 7.33
N ARG A 202 0.10 12.81 6.12
CA ARG A 202 -0.19 11.53 5.45
C ARG A 202 1.08 10.75 5.12
N LEU A 203 2.11 11.40 4.56
CA LEU A 203 3.38 10.74 4.23
C LEU A 203 4.12 10.23 5.47
N ARG A 204 4.00 10.92 6.62
CA ARG A 204 4.57 10.42 7.88
C ARG A 204 3.91 9.12 8.34
N LEU A 205 2.58 9.03 8.25
CA LEU A 205 1.87 7.78 8.57
C LEU A 205 2.16 6.68 7.55
N ALA A 206 2.19 7.01 6.27
CA ALA A 206 2.52 6.09 5.18
C ALA A 206 3.91 5.45 5.39
N LYS A 207 4.91 6.22 5.81
CA LYS A 207 6.24 5.70 6.15
C LYS A 207 6.20 4.64 7.26
N ASP A 208 5.34 4.82 8.26
CA ASP A 208 5.24 3.87 9.36
C ASP A 208 4.60 2.55 8.91
N LEU A 209 3.58 2.61 8.04
CA LEU A 209 2.92 1.43 7.46
C LEU A 209 3.82 0.63 6.51
N LEU A 210 4.74 1.29 5.79
CA LEU A 210 5.68 0.62 4.87
C LEU A 210 6.53 -0.44 5.59
N ALA A 211 6.77 -1.59 4.97
CA ALA A 211 7.75 -2.57 5.42
C ALA A 211 9.18 -2.02 5.31
N THR A 212 10.15 -2.58 6.05
CA THR A 212 11.55 -2.09 6.01
C THR A 212 12.14 -2.15 4.61
N ASN A 213 11.76 -3.17 3.83
CA ASN A 213 12.08 -3.37 2.42
C ASN A 213 11.05 -2.74 1.45
N GLY A 214 10.20 -1.83 1.93
CA GLY A 214 9.12 -1.22 1.17
C GLY A 214 9.50 0.07 0.45
N VAL A 215 8.71 0.43 -0.57
CA VAL A 215 8.94 1.57 -1.46
C VAL A 215 7.68 2.39 -1.68
N ILE A 216 7.85 3.69 -1.91
CA ILE A 216 6.75 4.62 -2.22
C ILE A 216 7.00 5.32 -3.55
N PHE A 217 5.92 5.44 -4.31
CA PHE A 217 5.84 6.14 -5.58
C PHE A 217 4.81 7.26 -5.47
N VAL A 218 5.18 8.48 -5.86
CA VAL A 218 4.28 9.64 -5.79
C VAL A 218 4.23 10.33 -7.15
N SER A 219 3.06 10.34 -7.77
CA SER A 219 2.79 11.09 -9.00
C SER A 219 2.58 12.56 -8.70
N LEU A 220 3.15 13.43 -9.53
CA LEU A 220 2.91 14.86 -9.44
C LEU A 220 3.27 15.58 -10.73
N ASP A 221 2.77 16.78 -10.79
CA ASP A 221 2.90 17.80 -11.80
C ASP A 221 4.03 18.79 -11.40
N ASP A 222 4.32 19.82 -12.21
CA ASP A 222 5.40 20.77 -11.91
C ASP A 222 5.13 21.69 -10.72
N ASN A 223 3.88 22.01 -10.40
CA ASN A 223 3.48 23.02 -9.42
C ASN A 223 4.04 22.74 -8.02
N GLU A 224 3.93 21.49 -7.56
CA GLU A 224 4.35 21.09 -6.21
C GLU A 224 5.57 20.16 -6.22
N SER A 225 6.20 19.92 -7.38
CA SER A 225 7.27 18.93 -7.55
C SER A 225 8.47 19.19 -6.62
N ALA A 226 8.88 20.45 -6.53
CA ALA A 226 9.99 20.87 -5.68
C ALA A 226 9.66 20.75 -4.18
N ASN A 227 8.40 21.00 -3.81
CA ASN A 227 7.92 20.93 -2.44
C ASN A 227 7.77 19.47 -1.99
N LEU A 228 7.19 18.63 -2.83
CA LEU A 228 7.09 17.18 -2.61
C LEU A 228 8.46 16.55 -2.41
N LYS A 229 9.45 16.87 -3.27
CA LYS A 229 10.81 16.36 -3.14
C LYS A 229 11.40 16.68 -1.76
N LYS A 230 11.22 17.91 -1.27
CA LYS A 230 11.73 18.33 0.04
C LYS A 230 11.00 17.65 1.19
N ILE A 231 9.67 17.51 1.12
CA ILE A 231 8.90 16.73 2.10
C ILE A 231 9.41 15.29 2.15
N CYS A 232 9.54 14.63 1.00
CA CYS A 232 9.96 13.24 0.96
C CYS A 232 11.40 13.07 1.46
N ASP A 233 12.30 14.00 1.16
CA ASP A 233 13.66 14.01 1.71
C ASP A 233 13.67 14.12 3.24
N GLU A 234 12.75 14.89 3.81
CA GLU A 234 12.61 15.00 5.26
C GLU A 234 11.97 13.76 5.89
N VAL A 235 10.90 13.23 5.29
CA VAL A 235 10.16 12.10 5.82
C VAL A 235 10.95 10.80 5.67
N PHE A 236 11.42 10.48 4.47
CA PHE A 236 12.11 9.22 4.14
C PHE A 236 13.63 9.31 4.27
N GLY A 237 14.19 10.51 4.29
CA GLY A 237 15.63 10.75 4.25
C GLY A 237 16.12 10.86 2.81
N ALA A 238 16.88 11.92 2.50
CA ALA A 238 17.41 12.16 1.15
C ALA A 238 18.27 11.00 0.60
N VAL A 239 18.94 10.25 1.48
CA VAL A 239 19.74 9.05 1.10
C VAL A 239 18.89 7.89 0.58
N ASN A 240 17.58 7.91 0.84
CA ASN A 240 16.63 6.91 0.41
C ASN A 240 15.86 7.34 -0.85
N PHE A 241 16.23 8.46 -1.47
CA PHE A 241 15.73 8.83 -2.79
C PHE A 241 16.33 7.90 -3.86
N ILE A 242 15.47 7.25 -4.64
CA ILE A 242 15.90 6.34 -5.72
C ILE A 242 16.01 7.11 -7.03
N GLY A 243 15.00 7.91 -7.35
CA GLY A 243 14.99 8.66 -8.60
C GLY A 243 13.67 9.39 -8.85
N GLN A 244 13.72 10.28 -9.83
CA GLN A 244 12.55 10.98 -10.37
C GLN A 244 12.39 10.50 -11.81
N ILE A 245 11.25 9.88 -12.09
CA ILE A 245 10.90 9.37 -13.40
C ILE A 245 10.00 10.39 -14.08
N THR A 246 10.33 10.75 -15.31
CA THR A 246 9.50 11.60 -16.17
C THR A 246 8.54 10.72 -16.97
N VAL A 247 7.24 10.86 -16.73
CA VAL A 247 6.20 10.10 -17.42
C VAL A 247 5.58 10.97 -18.50
N VAL A 248 5.85 10.66 -19.77
CA VAL A 248 5.34 11.41 -20.92
C VAL A 248 3.90 11.00 -21.19
N GLY A 249 2.94 11.73 -20.61
CA GLY A 249 1.52 11.46 -20.77
C GLY A 249 0.92 11.98 -22.08
N ASN A 250 1.43 13.10 -22.61
CA ASN A 250 0.97 13.70 -23.86
C ASN A 250 2.16 14.08 -24.77
N PRO A 251 2.58 13.19 -25.70
CA PRO A 251 3.70 13.44 -26.59
C PRO A 251 3.54 14.64 -27.54
N ARG A 252 2.31 15.14 -27.75
CA ARG A 252 2.06 16.33 -28.57
C ARG A 252 2.31 17.63 -27.80
N GLY A 253 2.34 17.55 -26.48
CA GLY A 253 2.38 18.68 -25.58
C GLY A 253 1.06 19.46 -25.52
N ARG A 254 0.91 20.26 -24.47
CA ARG A 254 -0.13 21.29 -24.36
C ARG A 254 0.54 22.66 -24.44
N ASP A 255 -0.04 23.59 -25.19
CA ASP A 255 0.53 24.93 -25.34
C ASP A 255 0.33 25.74 -24.04
N TYR A 256 1.44 26.03 -23.35
CA TYR A 256 1.51 26.85 -22.14
C TYR A 256 2.51 27.99 -22.31
N GLY A 257 2.38 28.75 -23.41
CA GLY A 257 3.08 30.04 -23.52
C GLY A 257 4.59 29.93 -23.78
N GLY A 258 5.01 28.96 -24.60
CA GLY A 258 6.37 28.89 -25.16
C GLY A 258 7.12 27.57 -24.94
N VAL A 259 6.70 26.77 -23.95
CA VAL A 259 7.18 25.38 -23.76
C VAL A 259 5.97 24.47 -23.65
N ALA A 260 5.88 23.48 -24.55
CA ALA A 260 4.76 22.56 -24.55
C ALA A 260 4.94 21.52 -23.43
N ARG A 261 4.01 21.48 -22.46
CA ARG A 261 4.07 20.51 -21.36
C ARG A 261 3.63 19.13 -21.85
N MET A 262 4.53 18.15 -21.74
CA MET A 262 4.36 16.80 -22.29
C MET A 262 4.31 15.71 -21.21
N HIS A 263 4.76 16.01 -20.00
CA HIS A 263 5.05 15.03 -18.96
C HIS A 263 4.64 15.47 -17.58
N ASP A 264 4.50 14.46 -16.71
CA ASP A 264 4.42 14.57 -15.26
C ASP A 264 5.63 13.83 -14.64
N TYR A 265 5.74 13.89 -13.32
CA TYR A 265 6.81 13.28 -12.54
C TYR A 265 6.28 12.14 -11.65
N LEU A 266 7.13 11.13 -11.46
CA LEU A 266 6.94 10.04 -10.50
C LEU A 266 8.17 9.97 -9.60
N PHE A 267 8.02 10.36 -8.34
CA PHE A 267 9.09 10.32 -7.35
C PHE A 267 9.14 8.95 -6.67
N VAL A 268 10.34 8.38 -6.57
CA VAL A 268 10.55 7.05 -5.99
C VAL A 268 11.45 7.14 -4.77
N TYR A 269 10.95 6.64 -3.64
CA TYR A 269 11.69 6.55 -2.37
C TYR A 269 11.60 5.16 -1.79
N LYS A 270 12.66 4.73 -1.10
CA LYS A 270 12.63 3.55 -0.24
C LYS A 270 12.38 3.94 1.21
N LYS A 271 11.82 3.03 2.01
CA LYS A 271 11.75 3.23 3.47
C LYS A 271 13.13 3.17 4.11
N SER A 272 13.97 2.23 3.66
CA SER A 272 15.29 1.99 4.23
C SER A 272 16.29 1.49 3.17
N PRO A 273 17.60 1.44 3.47
CA PRO A 273 18.61 0.86 2.59
C PRO A 273 18.33 -0.58 2.15
N GLU A 274 17.54 -1.34 2.90
CA GLU A 274 17.18 -2.75 2.63
C GLU A 274 16.22 -2.91 1.44
N ALA A 275 15.45 -1.87 1.08
CA ALA A 275 14.52 -1.97 -0.03
C ALA A 275 15.27 -2.00 -1.36
N VAL A 276 14.89 -2.96 -2.21
CA VAL A 276 15.39 -3.12 -3.57
C VAL A 276 14.24 -2.88 -4.54
N ILE A 277 14.55 -2.21 -5.66
CA ILE A 277 13.63 -2.02 -6.77
C ILE A 277 13.90 -3.10 -7.82
N ASN A 278 12.83 -3.72 -8.29
CA ASN A 278 12.87 -4.79 -9.25
C ASN A 278 13.08 -4.29 -10.69
N LEU A 279 13.57 -5.20 -11.53
CA LEU A 279 13.56 -5.00 -12.98
C LEU A 279 12.12 -5.13 -13.50
N ILE A 280 11.77 -4.33 -14.50
CA ILE A 280 10.46 -4.37 -15.16
C ILE A 280 10.52 -5.22 -16.42
N GLU A 281 9.40 -5.78 -16.86
CA GLU A 281 9.35 -6.46 -18.14
C GLU A 281 9.63 -5.50 -19.30
N ASP A 282 10.52 -5.89 -20.20
CA ASP A 282 10.83 -5.14 -21.40
C ASP A 282 9.80 -5.47 -22.49
N SER A 283 8.72 -4.69 -22.49
CA SER A 283 7.60 -4.84 -23.44
C SER A 283 8.02 -4.69 -24.92
N GLU A 284 9.18 -4.09 -25.21
CA GLU A 284 9.70 -3.95 -26.58
C GLU A 284 10.63 -5.11 -26.98
N ASN A 285 11.15 -5.88 -26.02
CA ASN A 285 11.98 -7.05 -26.29
C ASN A 285 11.11 -8.26 -26.69
N SER A 286 10.65 -8.23 -27.93
CA SER A 286 10.30 -9.47 -28.61
C SER A 286 11.57 -10.26 -28.85
N PHE A 287 11.82 -11.28 -28.02
CA PHE A 287 12.87 -12.25 -28.30
C PHE A 287 12.72 -12.74 -29.74
N LYS A 288 13.80 -12.67 -30.52
CA LYS A 288 13.78 -13.10 -31.92
C LYS A 288 13.95 -14.60 -32.09
N MET A 289 14.44 -15.28 -31.06
CA MET A 289 14.72 -16.72 -31.04
C MET A 289 13.95 -17.34 -29.87
N PHE A 290 13.44 -18.54 -30.09
CA PHE A 290 12.68 -19.32 -29.11
C PHE A 290 13.18 -20.75 -29.11
N ASP A 291 13.13 -21.40 -27.96
CA ASP A 291 13.24 -22.85 -27.84
C ASP A 291 12.26 -23.36 -26.78
N SER A 292 12.40 -24.63 -26.35
CA SER A 292 11.51 -25.24 -25.36
C SER A 292 11.53 -24.55 -23.98
N LEU A 293 12.47 -23.64 -23.73
CA LEU A 293 12.58 -22.88 -22.47
C LEU A 293 12.12 -21.42 -22.63
N GLY A 294 11.57 -21.04 -23.79
CA GLY A 294 11.05 -19.70 -24.07
C GLY A 294 11.97 -18.85 -24.96
N GLY A 295 11.68 -17.54 -25.01
CA GLY A 295 12.42 -16.59 -25.82
C GLY A 295 13.82 -16.31 -25.28
N PHE A 296 14.78 -16.07 -26.17
CA PHE A 296 16.14 -15.68 -25.81
C PHE A 296 16.81 -14.79 -26.86
N GLU A 297 17.85 -14.08 -26.44
CA GLU A 297 18.82 -13.41 -27.33
C GLU A 297 20.21 -14.05 -27.21
N LEU A 298 21.05 -13.85 -28.22
CA LEU A 298 22.42 -14.36 -28.19
C LEU A 298 23.39 -13.28 -27.74
N ARG A 299 24.08 -13.53 -26.63
CA ARG A 299 25.13 -12.66 -26.09
C ARG A 299 26.46 -13.42 -26.07
N GLU A 300 27.53 -12.81 -26.56
CA GLU A 300 28.86 -13.43 -26.49
C GLU A 300 29.27 -13.70 -25.03
N LEU A 301 29.67 -14.94 -24.73
CA LEU A 301 30.09 -15.34 -23.37
C LEU A 301 31.43 -14.74 -22.96
N ARG A 302 32.27 -14.36 -23.93
CA ARG A 302 33.60 -13.75 -23.74
C ARG A 302 33.49 -12.34 -23.15
N ASN A 303 34.31 -12.05 -22.14
CA ASN A 303 34.51 -10.69 -21.65
C ASN A 303 35.60 -10.00 -22.48
N ARG A 304 35.25 -9.00 -23.30
CA ARG A 304 36.21 -8.31 -24.18
C ARG A 304 37.11 -7.30 -23.46
N ASN A 305 36.87 -7.02 -22.18
CA ASN A 305 37.64 -6.05 -21.41
C ASN A 305 39.01 -6.62 -21.02
N ILE A 306 40.07 -6.05 -21.58
CA ILE A 306 41.47 -6.49 -21.39
C ILE A 306 41.95 -6.46 -19.94
N LYS A 307 41.26 -5.72 -19.06
CA LYS A 307 41.50 -5.76 -17.61
C LYS A 307 41.19 -7.12 -17.00
N PHE A 308 40.44 -7.99 -17.67
CA PHE A 308 40.19 -9.37 -17.25
C PHE A 308 40.88 -10.28 -18.25
N ASN A 309 41.94 -10.94 -17.82
CA ASN A 309 42.82 -11.73 -18.67
C ASN A 309 43.26 -13.02 -17.96
N LYS A 310 43.90 -13.92 -18.70
CA LYS A 310 44.31 -15.22 -18.17
C LYS A 310 45.26 -15.14 -16.97
N GLU A 311 46.03 -14.05 -16.84
CA GLU A 311 47.00 -13.88 -15.74
C GLU A 311 46.30 -13.52 -14.43
N ASN A 312 45.30 -12.63 -14.49
CA ASN A 312 44.60 -12.16 -13.30
C ASN A 312 43.30 -12.91 -12.97
N ARG A 313 42.73 -13.66 -13.93
CA ARG A 313 41.53 -14.50 -13.76
C ARG A 313 41.74 -15.87 -14.42
N PRO A 314 42.74 -16.66 -13.97
CA PRO A 314 43.09 -17.95 -14.61
C PRO A 314 41.93 -18.96 -14.59
N ASN A 315 41.07 -18.89 -13.57
CA ASN A 315 39.89 -19.74 -13.43
C ASN A 315 38.79 -19.49 -14.48
N LEU A 316 38.88 -18.39 -15.24
CA LEU A 316 37.95 -18.02 -16.31
C LEU A 316 38.56 -18.25 -17.72
N TYR A 317 39.77 -18.80 -17.78
CA TYR A 317 40.47 -19.12 -19.02
C TYR A 317 40.57 -20.64 -19.18
N TYR A 318 39.62 -21.23 -19.92
CA TYR A 318 39.56 -22.67 -20.19
C TYR A 318 38.96 -22.91 -21.57
N PRO A 319 39.24 -24.06 -22.22
CA PRO A 319 38.70 -24.34 -23.54
C PRO A 319 37.24 -24.81 -23.48
N PHE A 320 36.50 -24.50 -24.53
CA PHE A 320 35.33 -25.27 -24.94
C PHE A 320 35.70 -26.10 -26.17
N TYR A 321 35.13 -27.28 -26.28
CA TYR A 321 35.23 -28.13 -27.47
C TYR A 321 33.91 -28.07 -28.22
N ILE A 322 33.95 -27.85 -29.53
CA ILE A 322 32.76 -27.58 -30.35
C ILE A 322 32.55 -28.72 -31.34
N ASN A 323 31.32 -29.20 -31.46
CA ASN A 323 30.95 -30.19 -32.46
C ASN A 323 30.53 -29.49 -33.78
N PRO A 324 31.39 -29.47 -34.82
CA PRO A 324 31.02 -28.83 -36.08
C PRO A 324 29.91 -29.59 -36.83
N ALA A 325 29.63 -30.85 -36.48
CA ALA A 325 28.63 -31.69 -37.17
C ALA A 325 27.19 -31.49 -36.66
N THR A 326 27.00 -30.82 -35.52
CA THR A 326 25.66 -30.55 -34.96
C THR A 326 25.25 -29.13 -35.22
N GLU A 327 24.03 -28.90 -35.69
CA GLU A 327 23.46 -27.56 -35.87
C GLU A 327 22.00 -27.60 -35.43
N ASP A 328 21.59 -26.70 -34.53
CA ASP A 328 20.18 -26.52 -34.19
C ASP A 328 19.47 -25.54 -35.14
N GLU A 329 18.17 -25.34 -34.94
CA GLU A 329 17.34 -24.47 -35.77
C GLU A 329 17.81 -23.00 -35.84
N HIS A 330 18.67 -22.57 -34.92
CA HIS A 330 19.24 -21.21 -34.86
C HIS A 330 20.71 -21.16 -35.33
N GLY A 331 21.22 -22.24 -35.92
CA GLY A 331 22.59 -22.34 -36.39
C GLY A 331 23.62 -22.50 -35.26
N LEU A 332 23.20 -23.03 -34.10
CA LEU A 332 24.08 -23.21 -32.94
C LEU A 332 24.56 -24.65 -32.80
N HIS A 333 25.81 -24.79 -32.41
CA HIS A 333 26.51 -26.07 -32.32
C HIS A 333 26.65 -26.51 -30.85
N GLU A 334 26.65 -27.83 -30.64
CA GLU A 334 26.93 -28.41 -29.33
C GLU A 334 28.37 -28.15 -28.88
N ILE A 335 28.52 -28.03 -27.57
CA ILE A 335 29.78 -27.76 -26.91
C ILE A 335 30.04 -28.73 -25.75
N SER A 336 31.31 -28.93 -25.42
CA SER A 336 31.78 -29.73 -24.31
C SER A 336 32.88 -29.00 -23.54
N LEU A 337 33.02 -29.33 -22.25
CA LEU A 337 34.13 -28.88 -21.42
C LEU A 337 35.26 -29.92 -21.33
N GLU A 338 35.04 -31.10 -21.90
CA GLU A 338 36.01 -32.19 -21.96
C GLU A 338 36.35 -32.48 -23.44
N PRO A 339 37.62 -32.81 -23.73
CA PRO A 339 38.07 -33.03 -25.10
C PRO A 339 37.36 -34.23 -25.73
N LYS A 340 36.98 -34.08 -27.00
CA LYS A 340 36.36 -35.13 -27.81
C LYS A 340 37.01 -35.18 -29.20
N ASP A 341 37.16 -36.38 -29.73
CA ASP A 341 37.78 -36.56 -31.04
C ASP A 341 36.94 -35.91 -32.15
N GLY A 342 37.62 -35.21 -33.06
CA GLY A 342 36.98 -34.43 -34.13
C GLY A 342 36.29 -33.13 -33.70
N TRP A 343 36.33 -32.74 -32.42
CA TRP A 343 35.74 -31.48 -31.94
C TRP A 343 36.78 -30.36 -31.94
N ILE A 344 36.35 -29.13 -32.22
CA ILE A 344 37.22 -27.96 -32.34
C ILE A 344 37.45 -27.35 -30.95
N GLU A 345 38.71 -27.28 -30.51
CA GLU A 345 39.09 -26.61 -29.26
C GLU A 345 39.08 -25.07 -29.43
N LEU A 346 38.40 -24.37 -28.52
CA LEU A 346 38.25 -22.91 -28.53
C LEU A 346 38.53 -22.31 -27.15
N TYR A 347 39.57 -21.48 -27.06
CA TYR A 347 39.82 -20.58 -25.94
C TYR A 347 39.16 -19.21 -26.14
N PRO A 348 38.99 -18.40 -25.08
CA PRO A 348 38.57 -17.02 -25.24
C PRO A 348 39.55 -16.28 -26.17
N LEU A 349 39.01 -15.69 -27.25
CA LEU A 349 39.82 -14.96 -28.24
C LEU A 349 40.53 -13.76 -27.64
N GLU A 350 41.65 -13.37 -28.23
CA GLU A 350 42.38 -12.17 -27.81
C GLU A 350 41.61 -10.88 -28.14
N SER A 351 41.92 -9.82 -27.39
CA SER A 351 41.49 -8.45 -27.66
C SER A 351 42.71 -7.55 -27.50
N GLN A 352 43.10 -6.84 -28.57
CA GLN A 352 44.30 -5.99 -28.59
C GLN A 352 45.59 -6.75 -28.18
N GLY A 353 45.73 -8.02 -28.58
CA GLY A 353 46.89 -8.87 -28.24
C GLY A 353 46.88 -9.42 -26.81
N VAL A 354 45.80 -9.22 -26.05
CA VAL A 354 45.66 -9.75 -24.69
C VAL A 354 44.66 -10.90 -24.69
N ASN A 355 45.06 -12.02 -24.08
CA ASN A 355 44.20 -13.17 -23.84
C ASN A 355 43.08 -12.79 -22.86
N THR A 356 41.86 -12.65 -23.37
CA THR A 356 40.68 -12.34 -22.55
C THR A 356 40.15 -13.60 -21.85
N VAL A 357 39.05 -13.49 -21.12
CA VAL A 357 38.46 -14.60 -20.36
C VAL A 357 36.96 -14.75 -20.62
N TRP A 358 36.39 -15.88 -20.23
CA TRP A 358 34.94 -16.05 -20.20
C TRP A 358 34.32 -15.23 -19.06
N ARG A 359 33.04 -14.89 -19.17
CA ARG A 359 32.28 -14.29 -18.06
C ARG A 359 31.93 -15.30 -16.97
N TRP A 360 31.91 -16.59 -17.31
CA TRP A 360 31.49 -17.67 -16.42
C TRP A 360 32.68 -18.57 -16.09
N GLY A 361 32.67 -19.15 -14.89
CA GLY A 361 33.63 -20.19 -14.52
C GLY A 361 33.17 -21.58 -14.97
N LYS A 362 34.10 -22.55 -14.96
CA LYS A 362 33.86 -23.92 -15.48
C LYS A 362 32.61 -24.58 -14.89
N GLN A 363 32.34 -24.41 -13.60
CA GLN A 363 31.15 -24.96 -12.93
C GLN A 363 29.84 -24.40 -13.52
N LYS A 364 29.68 -23.08 -13.56
CA LYS A 364 28.47 -22.44 -14.12
C LYS A 364 28.29 -22.80 -15.59
N SER A 365 29.38 -22.88 -16.36
CA SER A 365 29.34 -23.35 -17.74
C SER A 365 28.91 -24.81 -17.86
N GLN A 366 29.31 -25.69 -16.93
CA GLN A 366 28.89 -27.09 -16.92
C GLN A 366 27.38 -27.23 -16.63
N GLU A 367 26.86 -26.46 -15.68
CA GLU A 367 25.43 -26.44 -15.32
C GLU A 367 24.53 -25.95 -16.47
N ASN A 368 25.08 -25.12 -17.37
CA ASN A 368 24.35 -24.48 -18.46
C ASN A 368 24.72 -25.02 -19.86
N LEU A 369 25.56 -26.05 -19.91
CA LEU A 369 26.16 -26.58 -21.12
C LEU A 369 25.08 -27.08 -22.08
N ASN A 370 25.08 -26.59 -23.33
CA ASN A 370 24.09 -26.90 -24.38
C ASN A 370 22.64 -26.50 -24.07
N VAL A 371 22.36 -25.98 -22.87
CA VAL A 371 21.05 -25.43 -22.47
C VAL A 371 21.04 -23.93 -22.70
N ASN A 372 21.88 -23.19 -21.97
CA ASN A 372 21.98 -21.72 -22.06
C ASN A 372 23.30 -21.25 -22.69
N ILE A 373 24.24 -22.14 -22.98
CA ILE A 373 25.44 -21.78 -23.76
C ILE A 373 25.67 -22.77 -24.89
N LYS A 374 26.03 -22.23 -26.06
CA LYS A 374 26.34 -22.99 -27.29
C LYS A 374 27.41 -22.28 -28.12
N ALA A 375 27.92 -22.93 -29.16
CA ALA A 375 28.82 -22.31 -30.11
C ALA A 375 28.05 -21.73 -31.30
N LYS A 376 28.46 -20.55 -31.76
CA LYS A 376 27.93 -19.88 -32.95
C LYS A 376 29.05 -19.70 -33.98
N PRO A 377 28.83 -20.05 -35.26
CA PRO A 377 29.80 -19.78 -36.31
C PRO A 377 29.91 -18.27 -36.59
N MET A 378 31.14 -17.82 -36.82
CA MET A 378 31.47 -16.44 -37.21
C MET A 378 31.71 -16.38 -38.72
N ARG A 379 31.59 -15.17 -39.30
CA ARG A 379 31.73 -14.95 -40.76
C ARG A 379 33.10 -15.37 -41.33
N ASN A 380 34.14 -15.39 -40.50
CA ASN A 380 35.49 -15.79 -40.85
C ASN A 380 35.73 -17.31 -40.72
N GLY A 381 34.69 -18.10 -40.44
CA GLY A 381 34.79 -19.55 -40.26
C GLY A 381 35.25 -20.01 -38.87
N SER A 382 35.58 -19.09 -37.95
CA SER A 382 35.83 -19.44 -36.54
C SER A 382 34.52 -19.54 -35.76
N TYR A 383 34.57 -19.99 -34.51
CA TYR A 383 33.42 -20.03 -33.62
C TYR A 383 33.55 -19.02 -32.48
N MET A 384 32.41 -18.67 -31.90
CA MET A 384 32.33 -17.98 -30.63
C MET A 384 31.37 -18.71 -29.70
N ILE A 385 31.62 -18.68 -28.39
CA ILE A 385 30.67 -19.18 -27.40
C ILE A 385 29.67 -18.08 -27.08
N VAL A 386 28.39 -18.41 -27.20
CA VAL A 386 27.26 -17.52 -26.92
C VAL A 386 26.42 -18.08 -25.79
N GLU A 387 25.88 -17.16 -25.01
CA GLU A 387 24.85 -17.37 -24.02
C GLU A 387 23.50 -17.08 -24.65
N LYS A 388 22.54 -18.00 -24.49
CA LYS A 388 21.11 -17.75 -24.66
C LYS A 388 20.64 -16.94 -23.46
N TYR A 389 20.68 -15.62 -23.61
CA TYR A 389 20.30 -14.66 -22.60
C TYR A 389 18.77 -14.52 -22.59
N ARG A 390 18.16 -14.89 -21.47
CA ARG A 390 16.70 -15.01 -21.30
C ARG A 390 16.10 -13.97 -20.35
N GLU A 391 16.91 -13.01 -19.90
CA GLU A 391 16.41 -11.93 -19.04
C GLU A 391 15.58 -10.97 -19.90
N GLY A 392 14.26 -11.16 -19.91
CA GLY A 392 13.30 -10.26 -20.55
C GLY A 392 12.97 -9.05 -19.69
N ARG A 393 13.66 -8.86 -18.56
CA ARG A 393 13.48 -7.73 -17.66
C ARG A 393 14.62 -6.73 -17.82
N MET A 394 14.31 -5.46 -17.66
CA MET A 394 15.24 -4.35 -17.77
C MET A 394 15.15 -3.42 -16.57
N MET A 395 16.20 -2.63 -16.35
CA MET A 395 16.11 -1.52 -15.41
C MET A 395 15.11 -0.49 -15.95
N ALA A 396 14.17 -0.05 -15.12
CA ALA A 396 13.26 1.02 -15.46
C ALA A 396 14.05 2.28 -15.86
N ARG A 397 13.74 2.85 -17.03
CA ARG A 397 14.35 4.11 -17.48
C ARG A 397 13.78 5.26 -16.68
N SER A 398 14.57 6.33 -16.50
CA SER A 398 14.10 7.56 -15.83
C SER A 398 13.18 8.43 -16.70
N VAL A 399 12.94 8.04 -17.96
CA VAL A 399 11.96 8.66 -18.85
C VAL A 399 11.10 7.56 -19.44
N TRP A 400 9.79 7.61 -19.16
CA TRP A 400 8.79 6.71 -19.71
C TRP A 400 8.10 7.43 -20.85
N TRP A 401 8.38 6.97 -22.07
CA TRP A 401 7.82 7.50 -23.31
C TRP A 401 7.16 6.36 -24.10
N ASP A 402 6.52 5.47 -23.37
CA ASP A 402 5.82 4.34 -23.96
C ASP A 402 4.41 4.79 -24.36
N LYS A 403 3.99 4.43 -25.57
CA LYS A 403 2.65 4.81 -26.06
C LYS A 403 1.52 4.31 -25.16
N ASP A 404 1.74 3.20 -24.47
CA ASP A 404 0.76 2.59 -23.57
C ASP A 404 0.70 3.29 -22.21
N THR A 405 1.68 4.15 -21.89
CA THR A 405 1.66 5.00 -20.68
C THR A 405 0.97 6.36 -20.90
N ASN A 406 0.56 6.68 -22.14
CA ASN A 406 -0.11 7.95 -22.48
C ASN A 406 -1.45 8.12 -21.76
N THR A 407 -1.73 9.32 -21.23
CA THR A 407 -2.94 9.62 -20.45
C THR A 407 -4.24 9.31 -21.20
N GLU A 408 -4.27 9.52 -22.52
CA GLU A 408 -5.42 9.22 -23.39
C GLU A 408 -5.87 7.75 -23.29
N LYS A 409 -4.92 6.81 -23.13
CA LYS A 409 -5.23 5.38 -22.98
C LYS A 409 -6.03 5.10 -21.72
N GLY A 410 -5.69 5.77 -20.61
CA GLY A 410 -6.42 5.66 -19.35
C GLY A 410 -7.85 6.16 -19.49
N THR A 411 -8.03 7.32 -20.11
CA THR A 411 -9.37 7.88 -20.37
C THR A 411 -10.21 6.98 -21.27
N LEU A 412 -9.62 6.44 -22.35
CA LEU A 412 -10.32 5.52 -23.25
C LEU A 412 -10.72 4.21 -22.57
N LEU A 413 -9.80 3.61 -21.81
CA LEU A 413 -10.07 2.38 -21.06
C LEU A 413 -11.22 2.57 -20.07
N VAL A 414 -11.20 3.65 -19.28
CA VAL A 414 -12.31 3.94 -18.35
C VAL A 414 -13.60 4.19 -19.10
N LYS A 415 -13.55 4.94 -20.20
CA LYS A 415 -14.75 5.22 -20.99
C LYS A 415 -15.38 3.95 -21.57
N GLU A 416 -14.56 3.01 -22.04
CA GLU A 416 -15.03 1.72 -22.56
C GLU A 416 -15.57 0.84 -21.42
N LEU A 417 -14.80 0.68 -20.35
CA LEU A 417 -15.16 -0.18 -19.22
C LEU A 417 -16.41 0.30 -18.48
N MET A 418 -16.55 1.62 -18.32
CA MET A 418 -17.64 2.26 -17.58
C MET A 418 -18.77 2.75 -18.49
N GLU A 419 -18.66 2.52 -19.80
CA GLU A 419 -19.65 2.90 -20.82
C GLU A 419 -19.97 4.41 -20.85
N GLY A 420 -19.02 5.23 -20.39
CA GLY A 420 -19.22 6.66 -20.22
C GLY A 420 -17.98 7.36 -19.67
N LYS A 421 -17.89 8.67 -19.89
CA LYS A 421 -16.80 9.49 -19.34
C LYS A 421 -17.11 9.87 -17.89
N VAL A 422 -17.04 8.88 -17.00
CA VAL A 422 -17.41 9.02 -15.57
C VAL A 422 -16.27 9.54 -14.69
N PHE A 423 -15.04 9.61 -15.22
CA PHE A 423 -13.88 10.13 -14.50
C PHE A 423 -12.96 10.87 -15.48
N ASP A 424 -12.45 12.03 -15.07
CA ASP A 424 -11.76 12.93 -16.00
C ASP A 424 -10.28 12.57 -16.24
N TYR A 425 -9.56 12.24 -15.17
CA TYR A 425 -8.10 12.11 -15.20
C TYR A 425 -7.60 10.78 -14.62
N PRO A 426 -8.08 9.61 -15.11
CA PRO A 426 -7.59 8.35 -14.61
C PRO A 426 -6.14 8.12 -15.05
N LYS A 427 -5.28 7.67 -14.14
CA LYS A 427 -3.95 7.13 -14.49
C LYS A 427 -4.10 5.88 -15.37
N THR A 428 -3.06 5.57 -16.14
CA THR A 428 -3.01 4.40 -17.03
C THR A 428 -2.71 3.13 -16.24
N VAL A 429 -3.33 2.00 -16.65
CA VAL A 429 -3.12 0.70 -15.99
C VAL A 429 -1.67 0.25 -16.20
N GLU A 430 -1.12 0.43 -17.40
CA GLU A 430 0.22 0.03 -17.79
C GLU A 430 1.30 0.77 -16.99
N MET A 431 1.12 2.08 -16.73
CA MET A 431 2.03 2.83 -15.86
C MET A 431 2.05 2.24 -14.45
N LEU A 432 0.88 1.93 -13.89
CA LEU A 432 0.81 1.36 -12.55
C LEU A 432 1.30 -0.07 -12.50
N MET A 433 1.07 -0.88 -13.53
CA MET A 433 1.68 -2.22 -13.63
C MET A 433 3.21 -2.13 -13.59
N LYS A 434 3.83 -1.23 -14.37
CA LYS A 434 5.30 -1.01 -14.32
C LYS A 434 5.75 -0.59 -12.92
N THR A 435 5.00 0.30 -12.29
CA THR A 435 5.29 0.77 -10.92
C THR A 435 5.18 -0.37 -9.90
N ILE A 436 4.17 -1.24 -10.03
CA ILE A 436 3.96 -2.41 -9.16
C ILE A 436 5.03 -3.47 -9.39
N GLU A 437 5.39 -3.76 -10.65
CA GLU A 437 6.51 -4.65 -10.98
C GLU A 437 7.82 -4.16 -10.34
N MET A 438 8.09 -2.85 -10.35
CA MET A 438 9.27 -2.27 -9.69
C MET A 438 9.25 -2.43 -8.17
N GLY A 439 8.07 -2.33 -7.54
CA GLY A 439 7.94 -2.26 -6.09
C GLY A 439 7.63 -3.58 -5.39
N THR A 440 7.24 -4.62 -6.13
CA THR A 440 6.74 -5.88 -5.57
C THR A 440 7.22 -7.10 -6.33
N ASP A 441 7.39 -8.20 -5.60
CA ASP A 441 7.57 -9.54 -6.16
C ASP A 441 6.21 -10.24 -6.32
N SER A 442 6.15 -11.22 -7.22
CA SER A 442 4.89 -11.90 -7.57
C SER A 442 4.40 -12.88 -6.50
N ASP A 443 5.30 -13.44 -5.70
CA ASP A 443 5.03 -14.58 -4.80
C ASP A 443 5.04 -14.22 -3.30
N GLU A 444 5.28 -12.95 -2.94
CA GLU A 444 5.36 -12.51 -1.54
C GLU A 444 4.02 -12.18 -0.86
N GLY A 445 2.89 -12.25 -1.58
CA GLY A 445 1.60 -11.80 -1.04
C GLY A 445 1.57 -10.32 -0.69
N ALA A 446 2.34 -9.51 -1.45
CA ALA A 446 2.66 -8.12 -1.14
C ALA A 446 1.42 -7.22 -1.07
N TYR A 447 1.36 -6.36 -0.05
CA TYR A 447 0.34 -5.32 0.07
C TYR A 447 0.74 -4.06 -0.71
N VAL A 448 -0.12 -3.65 -1.64
CA VAL A 448 -0.05 -2.41 -2.42
C VAL A 448 -1.13 -1.44 -1.90
N LEU A 449 -0.70 -0.36 -1.26
CA LEU A 449 -1.59 0.67 -0.70
C LEU A 449 -1.64 1.89 -1.63
N ASP A 450 -2.86 2.36 -1.90
CA ASP A 450 -3.10 3.65 -2.55
C ASP A 450 -4.17 4.41 -1.78
N PHE A 451 -3.74 5.47 -1.10
CA PHE A 451 -4.62 6.30 -0.27
C PHE A 451 -5.07 7.60 -0.96
N PHE A 452 -4.88 7.68 -2.27
CA PHE A 452 -5.50 8.64 -3.18
C PHE A 452 -6.04 7.86 -4.40
N SER A 453 -6.82 6.82 -4.13
CA SER A 453 -7.10 5.79 -5.15
C SER A 453 -7.93 6.28 -6.34
N GLY A 454 -8.69 7.38 -6.19
CA GLY A 454 -9.47 8.00 -7.24
C GLY A 454 -10.36 6.99 -7.96
N SER A 455 -10.15 6.81 -9.26
CA SER A 455 -10.91 5.85 -10.06
C SER A 455 -10.60 4.37 -9.78
N GLY A 456 -9.65 4.02 -8.90
CA GLY A 456 -9.29 2.62 -8.60
C GLY A 456 -8.34 1.98 -9.62
N THR A 457 -7.52 2.78 -10.32
CA THR A 457 -6.55 2.27 -11.31
C THR A 457 -5.52 1.32 -10.68
N THR A 458 -5.06 1.61 -9.46
CA THR A 458 -4.06 0.77 -8.75
C THR A 458 -4.57 -0.65 -8.51
N ALA A 459 -5.80 -0.78 -8.01
CA ALA A 459 -6.45 -2.08 -7.83
C ALA A 459 -6.62 -2.85 -9.15
N HIS A 460 -7.02 -2.16 -10.24
CA HIS A 460 -7.07 -2.76 -11.57
C HIS A 460 -5.69 -3.31 -11.98
N ALA A 461 -4.64 -2.50 -11.86
CA ALA A 461 -3.28 -2.90 -12.22
C ALA A 461 -2.75 -4.08 -11.39
N VAL A 462 -3.07 -4.15 -10.09
CA VAL A 462 -2.74 -5.29 -9.23
C VAL A 462 -3.40 -6.57 -9.76
N MET A 463 -4.70 -6.56 -10.02
CA MET A 463 -5.42 -7.73 -10.56
C MET A 463 -4.88 -8.15 -11.93
N GLN A 464 -4.61 -7.18 -12.81
CA GLN A 464 -4.07 -7.46 -14.15
C GLN A 464 -2.67 -8.07 -14.08
N LEU A 465 -1.82 -7.59 -13.16
CA LEU A 465 -0.47 -8.12 -13.00
C LEU A 465 -0.49 -9.52 -12.41
N ASN A 466 -1.29 -9.76 -11.36
CA ASN A 466 -1.48 -11.10 -10.80
C ASN A 466 -2.01 -12.10 -11.84
N ALA A 467 -2.93 -11.68 -12.71
CA ALA A 467 -3.42 -12.51 -13.81
C ALA A 467 -2.32 -12.85 -14.84
N LYS A 468 -1.39 -11.91 -15.06
CA LYS A 468 -0.31 -12.02 -16.04
C LYS A 468 0.84 -12.90 -15.54
N ASP A 469 1.25 -12.73 -14.28
CA ASP A 469 2.43 -13.39 -13.71
C ASP A 469 2.11 -14.50 -12.68
N GLY A 470 0.83 -14.79 -12.45
CA GLY A 470 0.39 -15.77 -11.45
C GLY A 470 0.61 -15.31 -10.02
N GLY A 471 0.82 -14.01 -9.80
CA GLY A 471 1.08 -13.45 -8.49
C GLY A 471 -0.12 -13.38 -7.55
N ASN A 472 0.16 -13.08 -6.29
CA ASN A 472 -0.82 -13.03 -5.20
C ASN A 472 -0.80 -11.68 -4.46
N ARG A 473 -0.45 -10.59 -5.16
CA ARG A 473 -0.43 -9.24 -4.59
C ARG A 473 -1.83 -8.81 -4.14
N LYS A 474 -1.89 -8.06 -3.05
CA LYS A 474 -3.13 -7.59 -2.42
C LYS A 474 -3.20 -6.08 -2.50
N PHE A 475 -4.38 -5.51 -2.70
CA PHE A 475 -4.54 -4.06 -2.73
C PHE A 475 -5.32 -3.52 -1.52
N ILE A 476 -4.95 -2.33 -1.06
CA ILE A 476 -5.69 -1.55 -0.06
C ILE A 476 -5.92 -0.17 -0.65
N MET A 477 -7.14 0.12 -1.09
CA MET A 477 -7.51 1.43 -1.62
C MET A 477 -8.13 2.27 -0.50
N VAL A 478 -7.79 3.56 -0.44
CA VAL A 478 -8.50 4.54 0.39
C VAL A 478 -8.97 5.68 -0.50
N GLN A 479 -10.22 6.08 -0.32
CA GLN A 479 -10.82 7.19 -1.06
C GLN A 479 -11.82 7.94 -0.19
N LEU A 480 -11.74 9.26 -0.22
CA LEU A 480 -12.77 10.11 0.36
C LEU A 480 -14.04 10.01 -0.53
N PRO A 481 -15.24 9.82 0.05
CA PRO A 481 -16.50 9.75 -0.69
C PRO A 481 -16.97 11.14 -1.15
N GLU A 482 -16.11 11.84 -1.90
CA GLU A 482 -16.38 13.14 -2.48
C GLU A 482 -17.53 13.04 -3.49
N ARG A 483 -18.54 13.91 -3.34
CA ARG A 483 -19.72 13.94 -4.21
C ARG A 483 -19.34 14.34 -5.63
N THR A 484 -19.90 13.65 -6.61
CA THR A 484 -19.78 14.05 -8.01
C THR A 484 -20.65 15.28 -8.29
N ASP A 485 -20.20 16.19 -9.15
CA ASP A 485 -21.03 17.30 -9.64
C ASP A 485 -22.32 16.77 -10.28
N GLU A 486 -23.48 17.30 -9.88
CA GLU A 486 -24.80 16.90 -10.39
C GLU A 486 -24.94 17.00 -11.93
N LYS A 487 -24.14 17.86 -12.56
CA LYS A 487 -24.11 18.05 -14.01
C LYS A 487 -23.16 17.09 -14.72
N SER A 488 -22.30 16.40 -13.98
CA SER A 488 -21.32 15.46 -14.53
C SER A 488 -21.99 14.24 -15.16
N GLU A 489 -21.29 13.59 -16.10
CA GLU A 489 -21.75 12.31 -16.66
C GLU A 489 -21.74 11.20 -15.61
N ALA A 490 -20.88 11.29 -14.59
CA ALA A 490 -20.85 10.36 -13.47
C ALA A 490 -22.16 10.39 -12.68
N TYR A 491 -22.60 11.59 -12.27
CA TYR A 491 -23.84 11.74 -11.51
C TYR A 491 -25.07 11.31 -12.33
N LYS A 492 -25.11 11.64 -13.62
CA LYS A 492 -26.18 11.20 -14.54
C LYS A 492 -26.21 9.68 -14.74
N ALA A 493 -25.03 9.06 -14.75
CA ALA A 493 -24.91 7.60 -14.84
C ALA A 493 -25.29 6.90 -13.53
N GLY A 494 -25.36 7.64 -12.42
CA GLY A 494 -25.81 7.14 -11.13
C GLY A 494 -24.78 7.18 -10.00
N TYR A 495 -23.51 7.46 -10.33
CA TYR A 495 -22.43 7.52 -9.35
C TYR A 495 -22.55 8.80 -8.53
N LYS A 496 -22.89 8.70 -7.23
CA LYS A 496 -23.07 9.85 -6.34
C LYS A 496 -21.76 10.41 -5.81
N ASN A 497 -20.75 9.57 -5.69
CA ASN A 497 -19.43 9.94 -5.19
C ASN A 497 -18.31 9.19 -5.92
N ILE A 498 -17.07 9.63 -5.73
CA ILE A 498 -15.89 9.03 -6.36
C ILE A 498 -15.70 7.56 -5.94
N CYS A 499 -16.05 7.19 -4.71
CA CYS A 499 -15.91 5.81 -4.23
C CYS A 499 -16.74 4.83 -5.04
N GLU A 500 -17.95 5.21 -5.44
CA GLU A 500 -18.81 4.38 -6.28
C GLU A 500 -18.19 4.10 -7.65
N ILE A 501 -17.57 5.11 -8.26
CA ILE A 501 -16.84 4.97 -9.53
C ILE A 501 -15.68 3.99 -9.35
N GLY A 502 -14.89 4.17 -8.29
CA GLY A 502 -13.72 3.34 -7.99
C GLY A 502 -14.09 1.87 -7.78
N LYS A 503 -15.07 1.59 -6.91
CA LYS A 503 -15.56 0.24 -6.67
C LYS A 503 -16.11 -0.41 -7.92
N GLU A 504 -16.93 0.30 -8.70
CA GLU A 504 -17.52 -0.25 -9.90
C GLU A 504 -16.47 -0.53 -10.99
N ARG A 505 -15.47 0.35 -11.16
CA ARG A 505 -14.33 0.07 -12.04
C ARG A 505 -13.64 -1.23 -11.65
N ILE A 506 -13.37 -1.45 -10.35
CA ILE A 506 -12.71 -2.66 -9.85
C ILE A 506 -13.54 -3.89 -10.19
N ARG A 507 -14.86 -3.87 -9.97
CA ARG A 507 -15.76 -4.99 -10.32
C ARG A 507 -15.72 -5.33 -11.79
N ARG A 508 -15.87 -4.31 -12.65
CA ARG A 508 -15.87 -4.51 -14.11
C ARG A 508 -14.51 -4.98 -14.61
N ALA A 509 -13.42 -4.43 -14.08
CA ALA A 509 -12.06 -4.85 -14.41
C ALA A 509 -11.81 -6.31 -14.04
N GLY A 510 -12.11 -6.70 -12.80
CA GLY A 510 -11.92 -8.06 -12.31
C GLY A 510 -12.72 -9.09 -13.14
N ARG A 511 -13.99 -8.78 -13.46
CA ARG A 511 -14.81 -9.61 -14.35
C ARG A 511 -14.19 -9.73 -15.74
N LYS A 512 -13.81 -8.60 -16.35
CA LYS A 512 -13.20 -8.57 -17.68
C LYS A 512 -11.90 -9.38 -17.75
N ILE A 513 -11.04 -9.29 -16.74
CA ILE A 513 -9.81 -10.08 -16.65
C ILE A 513 -10.10 -11.58 -16.67
N LYS A 514 -11.13 -12.03 -15.93
CA LYS A 514 -11.54 -13.44 -15.93
C LYS A 514 -12.16 -13.88 -17.27
N GLU A 515 -12.93 -13.01 -17.91
CA GLU A 515 -13.53 -13.27 -19.22
C GLU A 515 -12.47 -13.36 -20.34
N ASP A 516 -11.45 -12.50 -20.29
CA ASP A 516 -10.38 -12.45 -21.29
C ASP A 516 -9.38 -13.62 -21.13
N SER A 517 -9.29 -14.28 -19.97
CA SER A 517 -8.32 -15.36 -19.69
C SER A 517 -8.82 -16.46 -18.73
N PRO A 518 -9.96 -17.12 -19.00
CA PRO A 518 -10.67 -17.96 -18.03
C PRO A 518 -9.89 -19.19 -17.55
N LEU A 519 -8.92 -19.69 -18.34
CA LEU A 519 -8.13 -20.87 -17.98
C LEU A 519 -7.02 -20.56 -16.97
N THR A 520 -6.47 -19.33 -16.99
CA THR A 520 -5.34 -18.94 -16.13
C THR A 520 -5.75 -18.12 -14.92
N THR A 521 -7.00 -17.65 -14.86
CA THR A 521 -7.50 -16.73 -13.82
C THR A 521 -8.59 -17.34 -12.93
N GLN A 522 -8.68 -18.66 -12.83
CA GLN A 522 -9.71 -19.34 -12.02
C GLN A 522 -9.59 -18.92 -10.55
N ASP A 523 -8.37 -19.01 -10.02
CA ASP A 523 -8.04 -18.69 -8.63
C ASP A 523 -7.67 -17.21 -8.40
N LEU A 524 -7.80 -16.35 -9.43
CA LEU A 524 -7.52 -14.92 -9.30
C LEU A 524 -8.53 -14.29 -8.33
N ASP A 525 -8.03 -13.68 -7.26
CA ASP A 525 -8.85 -12.87 -6.36
C ASP A 525 -9.17 -11.52 -7.02
N ILE A 526 -10.45 -11.40 -7.43
CA ILE A 526 -11.04 -10.17 -7.97
C ILE A 526 -12.01 -9.51 -6.98
N GLY A 527 -12.09 -10.05 -5.76
CA GLY A 527 -12.92 -9.53 -4.70
C GLY A 527 -12.26 -8.34 -4.00
N PHE A 528 -13.03 -7.72 -3.10
CA PHE A 528 -12.55 -6.75 -2.12
C PHE A 528 -13.59 -6.53 -1.02
N ARG A 529 -13.15 -6.28 0.22
CA ARG A 529 -14.01 -5.82 1.31
C ARG A 529 -14.14 -4.30 1.28
N VAL A 530 -15.36 -3.81 1.32
CA VAL A 530 -15.69 -2.40 1.50
C VAL A 530 -15.79 -2.10 2.99
N LEU A 531 -14.99 -1.15 3.46
CA LEU A 531 -15.02 -0.64 4.83
C LEU A 531 -15.31 0.87 4.81
N LYS A 532 -16.18 1.37 5.67
CA LYS A 532 -16.47 2.80 5.80
C LYS A 532 -15.92 3.34 7.12
N CYS A 533 -15.14 4.43 7.07
CA CYS A 533 -14.70 5.16 8.24
C CYS A 533 -15.90 5.86 8.89
N ASP A 534 -16.15 5.57 10.16
CA ASP A 534 -17.28 6.11 10.92
C ASP A 534 -16.82 6.52 12.32
N THR A 535 -17.64 7.29 13.02
CA THR A 535 -17.54 7.59 14.44
C THR A 535 -17.45 6.32 15.29
N SER A 536 -16.82 6.46 16.46
CA SER A 536 -16.66 5.39 17.46
C SER A 536 -17.94 4.58 17.70
N ASN A 537 -17.77 3.29 18.00
CA ASN A 537 -18.87 2.41 18.41
C ASN A 537 -19.43 2.77 19.80
N MET A 538 -18.72 3.57 20.58
CA MET A 538 -19.13 3.99 21.92
C MET A 538 -20.06 5.21 21.89
N LYS A 539 -21.03 5.25 22.81
CA LYS A 539 -21.87 6.43 23.04
C LYS A 539 -21.04 7.59 23.59
N GLU A 540 -21.28 8.79 23.11
CA GLU A 540 -20.70 10.00 23.68
C GLU A 540 -21.46 10.38 24.94
N VAL A 541 -20.90 10.02 26.09
CA VAL A 541 -21.50 10.29 27.41
C VAL A 541 -20.96 11.62 27.93
N TYR A 542 -21.61 12.72 27.58
CA TYR A 542 -21.37 14.04 28.18
C TYR A 542 -22.43 14.30 29.24
N TYR A 543 -22.09 14.13 30.52
CA TYR A 543 -22.95 14.57 31.63
C TYR A 543 -22.14 15.40 32.64
N ASN A 544 -22.76 16.47 33.10
CA ASN A 544 -22.31 17.18 34.29
C ASN A 544 -22.71 16.34 35.52
N PRO A 545 -21.83 16.05 36.50
CA PRO A 545 -22.15 15.23 37.67
C PRO A 545 -23.40 15.64 38.46
N ALA A 546 -23.91 16.86 38.26
CA ALA A 546 -25.13 17.39 38.90
C ALA A 546 -26.46 17.00 38.21
N GLU A 547 -26.43 16.36 37.02
CA GLU A 547 -27.63 16.09 36.19
C GLU A 547 -28.12 14.63 36.23
N TYR A 548 -27.69 13.83 37.23
CA TYR A 548 -28.13 12.44 37.36
C TYR A 548 -29.59 12.31 37.80
N GLU A 549 -30.45 11.86 36.88
CA GLU A 549 -31.80 11.36 37.15
C GLU A 549 -31.87 9.83 37.06
N ALA A 550 -32.75 9.20 37.84
CA ALA A 550 -32.93 7.74 37.82
C ALA A 550 -33.43 7.19 36.46
N SER A 551 -34.00 8.06 35.62
CA SER A 551 -34.40 7.78 34.24
C SER A 551 -33.21 7.55 33.29
N LEU A 552 -31.99 7.95 33.68
CA LEU A 552 -30.76 7.78 32.89
C LEU A 552 -30.09 6.41 33.10
N PHE A 553 -30.44 5.67 34.16
CA PHE A 553 -29.79 4.38 34.48
C PHE A 553 -29.89 3.33 33.35
N PRO A 554 -31.04 3.11 32.68
CA PRO A 554 -31.12 2.17 31.55
C PRO A 554 -30.27 2.60 30.35
N ARG A 555 -30.02 3.91 30.17
CA ARG A 555 -29.17 4.44 29.09
C ARG A 555 -27.67 4.28 29.37
N LEU A 556 -27.30 4.06 30.63
CA LEU A 556 -25.93 3.86 31.11
C LEU A 556 -25.53 2.38 31.19
N GLU A 557 -26.47 1.43 31.02
CA GLU A 557 -26.17 -0.02 31.03
C GLU A 557 -25.39 -0.48 29.78
N ASP A 558 -25.63 0.15 28.62
CA ASP A 558 -24.96 -0.20 27.38
C ASP A 558 -24.22 1.01 26.79
N ASN A 559 -22.89 0.92 26.79
CA ASN A 559 -21.99 1.95 26.29
C ASN A 559 -21.85 1.94 24.76
N ILE A 560 -22.44 0.97 24.06
CA ILE A 560 -22.37 0.84 22.60
C ILE A 560 -23.57 1.55 21.95
N LYS A 561 -23.33 2.22 20.84
CA LYS A 561 -24.40 2.85 20.03
C LYS A 561 -25.38 1.79 19.51
N GLU A 562 -26.67 2.12 19.52
CA GLU A 562 -27.76 1.19 19.21
C GLU A 562 -27.80 0.76 17.74
N ASP A 563 -27.19 1.53 16.84
CA ASP A 563 -27.12 1.27 15.40
C ASP A 563 -25.90 0.43 14.98
N ARG A 564 -25.12 -0.07 15.95
CA ARG A 564 -23.92 -0.87 15.71
C ARG A 564 -24.22 -2.36 15.70
N THR A 565 -23.74 -3.04 14.67
CA THR A 565 -23.87 -4.47 14.49
C THR A 565 -22.76 -5.24 15.23
N PRO A 566 -22.95 -6.53 15.53
CA PRO A 566 -21.86 -7.37 16.05
C PRO A 566 -20.61 -7.38 15.15
N GLU A 567 -20.77 -7.24 13.84
CA GLU A 567 -19.64 -7.19 12.90
C GLU A 567 -18.90 -5.84 12.95
N ASP A 568 -19.61 -4.71 13.17
CA ASP A 568 -18.97 -3.41 13.44
C ASP A 568 -18.07 -3.49 14.68
N LEU A 569 -18.51 -4.21 15.72
CA LEU A 569 -17.72 -4.45 16.93
C LEU A 569 -16.53 -5.38 16.67
N LEU A 570 -16.71 -6.40 15.84
CA LEU A 570 -15.62 -7.30 15.44
C LEU A 570 -14.50 -6.53 14.75
N PHE A 571 -14.82 -5.70 13.75
CA PHE A 571 -13.81 -4.94 13.01
C PHE A 571 -13.08 -3.93 13.91
N GLN A 572 -13.77 -3.30 14.88
CA GLN A 572 -13.10 -2.49 15.89
C GLN A 572 -12.12 -3.31 16.73
N VAL A 573 -12.52 -4.51 17.18
CA VAL A 573 -11.63 -5.40 17.93
C VAL A 573 -10.43 -5.82 17.09
N MET A 574 -10.62 -6.09 15.80
CA MET A 574 -9.53 -6.41 14.88
C MET A 574 -8.54 -5.24 14.74
N LEU A 575 -9.03 -4.00 14.66
CA LEU A 575 -8.18 -2.81 14.69
C LEU A 575 -7.39 -2.72 16.00
N ASP A 576 -8.07 -2.78 17.14
CA ASP A 576 -7.45 -2.62 18.47
C ASP A 576 -6.43 -3.72 18.82
N LEU A 577 -6.62 -4.93 18.29
CA LEU A 577 -5.73 -6.08 18.51
C LEU A 577 -4.70 -6.30 17.38
N GLY A 578 -4.70 -5.45 16.36
CA GLY A 578 -3.77 -5.56 15.22
C GLY A 578 -4.01 -6.79 14.33
N VAL A 579 -5.24 -7.32 14.31
CA VAL A 579 -5.66 -8.44 13.44
C VAL A 579 -5.93 -7.92 12.03
N LEU A 580 -5.41 -8.61 11.00
CA LEU A 580 -5.54 -8.20 9.61
C LEU A 580 -7.02 -8.07 9.22
N LEU A 581 -7.42 -6.95 8.62
CA LEU A 581 -8.81 -6.72 8.20
C LEU A 581 -9.24 -7.62 7.04
N SER A 582 -8.29 -8.26 6.36
CA SER A 582 -8.50 -9.30 5.33
C SER A 582 -8.65 -10.71 5.90
N SER A 583 -8.45 -10.89 7.21
CA SER A 583 -8.47 -12.21 7.85
C SER A 583 -9.75 -12.98 7.54
N LYS A 584 -9.66 -14.31 7.47
CA LYS A 584 -10.82 -15.19 7.33
C LYS A 584 -11.71 -15.05 8.57
N ILE A 585 -13.01 -14.87 8.36
CA ILE A 585 -14.02 -14.72 9.42
C ILE A 585 -15.06 -15.82 9.23
N GLU A 586 -15.29 -16.62 10.26
CA GLU A 586 -16.34 -17.64 10.30
C GLU A 586 -17.34 -17.32 11.42
N GLU A 587 -18.63 -17.21 11.08
CA GLU A 587 -19.69 -17.13 12.08
C GLU A 587 -20.18 -18.54 12.42
N THR A 588 -20.15 -18.89 13.70
CA THR A 588 -20.62 -20.18 14.22
C THR A 588 -21.58 -19.96 15.39
N THR A 589 -22.33 -21.00 15.76
CA THR A 589 -23.21 -20.99 16.93
C THR A 589 -22.67 -21.92 18.01
N ILE A 590 -22.42 -21.38 19.20
CA ILE A 590 -21.93 -22.13 20.37
C ILE A 590 -22.92 -21.96 21.52
N ALA A 591 -23.52 -23.06 21.97
CA ALA A 591 -24.54 -23.05 23.03
C ALA A 591 -25.67 -22.01 22.79
N GLY A 592 -26.11 -21.90 21.53
CA GLY A 592 -27.17 -20.97 21.12
C GLY A 592 -26.77 -19.50 21.01
N LYS A 593 -25.46 -19.18 21.10
CA LYS A 593 -24.91 -17.83 20.90
C LYS A 593 -24.12 -17.74 19.62
N LYS A 594 -24.26 -16.62 18.90
CA LYS A 594 -23.44 -16.28 17.75
C LYS A 594 -22.02 -15.93 18.19
N VAL A 595 -21.06 -16.55 17.53
CA VAL A 595 -19.63 -16.43 17.83
C VAL A 595 -18.88 -16.27 16.52
N PHE A 596 -18.07 -15.22 16.43
CA PHE A 596 -17.13 -15.02 15.33
C PHE A 596 -15.80 -15.69 15.66
N ASN A 597 -15.27 -16.43 14.69
CA ASN A 597 -13.94 -17.02 14.73
C ASN A 597 -13.09 -16.43 13.60
N VAL A 598 -11.93 -15.87 13.94
CA VAL A 598 -11.03 -15.18 13.01
C VAL A 598 -9.66 -15.87 13.04
N GLU A 599 -9.12 -16.18 11.86
CA GLU A 599 -7.85 -16.91 11.64
C GLU A 599 -7.71 -18.16 12.53
N ASP A 600 -8.56 -19.16 12.31
CA ASP A 600 -8.45 -20.50 12.92
C ASP A 600 -8.24 -20.48 14.47
N ASN A 601 -9.11 -19.77 15.18
CA ASN A 601 -9.09 -19.53 16.64
C ASN A 601 -8.07 -18.50 17.13
N TYR A 602 -7.44 -17.71 16.26
CA TYR A 602 -6.59 -16.61 16.71
C TYR A 602 -7.40 -15.57 17.51
N LEU A 603 -8.58 -15.19 17.01
CA LEU A 603 -9.53 -14.33 17.72
C LEU A 603 -10.92 -14.98 17.70
N ILE A 604 -11.49 -15.18 18.88
CA ILE A 604 -12.89 -15.54 19.04
C ILE A 604 -13.64 -14.38 19.71
N ALA A 605 -14.75 -13.95 19.13
CA ALA A 605 -15.55 -12.86 19.65
C ALA A 605 -17.03 -13.24 19.81
N CYS A 606 -17.64 -12.91 20.94
CA CYS A 606 -19.06 -13.13 21.20
C CYS A 606 -19.72 -11.84 21.72
N PHE A 607 -20.60 -11.26 20.91
CA PHE A 607 -21.28 -9.99 21.21
C PHE A 607 -22.78 -10.13 21.51
N ASP A 608 -23.31 -11.36 21.47
CA ASP A 608 -24.68 -11.68 21.87
C ASP A 608 -24.89 -11.39 23.35
N SER A 609 -26.11 -11.05 23.76
CA SER A 609 -26.49 -10.88 25.16
C SER A 609 -26.70 -12.22 25.88
N ASN A 610 -26.70 -12.21 27.21
CA ASN A 610 -26.95 -13.38 28.06
C ASN A 610 -26.01 -14.57 27.78
N VAL A 611 -24.71 -14.32 27.63
CA VAL A 611 -23.66 -15.33 27.47
C VAL A 611 -23.56 -16.15 28.76
N THR A 612 -23.70 -17.47 28.64
CA THR A 612 -23.76 -18.40 29.77
C THR A 612 -22.39 -19.01 30.06
N GLU A 613 -22.25 -19.63 31.24
CA GLU A 613 -21.04 -20.39 31.61
C GLU A 613 -20.76 -21.54 30.61
N GLU A 614 -21.82 -22.16 30.07
CA GLU A 614 -21.71 -23.21 29.05
C GLU A 614 -21.05 -22.70 27.77
N THR A 615 -21.48 -21.53 27.29
CA THR A 615 -20.87 -20.86 26.12
C THR A 615 -19.39 -20.56 26.39
N ILE A 616 -19.06 -19.94 27.52
CA ILE A 616 -17.68 -19.58 27.88
C ILE A 616 -16.80 -20.83 27.97
N LYS A 617 -17.29 -21.90 28.59
CA LYS A 617 -16.57 -23.17 28.71
C LYS A 617 -16.35 -23.85 27.36
N ALA A 618 -17.33 -23.79 26.46
CA ALA A 618 -17.20 -24.32 25.11
C ALA A 618 -16.14 -23.54 24.30
N ILE A 619 -16.13 -22.20 24.40
CA ILE A 619 -15.12 -21.35 23.77
C ILE A 619 -13.73 -21.59 24.36
N ALA A 620 -13.61 -21.63 25.69
CA ALA A 620 -12.33 -21.86 26.36
C ALA A 620 -11.70 -23.21 25.96
N LYS A 621 -12.51 -24.24 25.66
CA LYS A 621 -12.01 -25.52 25.15
C LYS A 621 -11.45 -25.46 23.73
N GLN A 622 -11.84 -24.47 22.93
CA GLN A 622 -11.25 -24.23 21.60
C GLN A 622 -9.85 -23.58 21.70
N LYS A 623 -9.46 -23.11 22.89
CA LYS A 623 -8.16 -22.52 23.20
C LYS A 623 -7.78 -21.35 22.26
N PRO A 624 -8.63 -20.32 22.14
CA PRO A 624 -8.29 -19.19 21.30
C PRO A 624 -7.12 -18.40 21.86
N TYR A 625 -6.38 -17.69 20.99
CA TYR A 625 -5.34 -16.78 21.46
C TYR A 625 -5.95 -15.53 22.11
N TYR A 626 -6.91 -14.90 21.43
CA TYR A 626 -7.76 -13.83 21.97
C TYR A 626 -9.20 -14.27 22.14
N PHE A 627 -9.80 -13.93 23.28
CA PHE A 627 -11.25 -13.99 23.46
C PHE A 627 -11.81 -12.62 23.86
N VAL A 628 -12.83 -12.15 23.13
CA VAL A 628 -13.46 -10.85 23.34
C VAL A 628 -14.97 -10.97 23.46
N MET A 629 -15.55 -10.25 24.43
CA MET A 629 -16.99 -10.12 24.58
C MET A 629 -17.37 -8.73 25.11
N ARG A 630 -18.66 -8.41 25.15
CA ARG A 630 -19.16 -7.19 25.78
C ARG A 630 -19.19 -7.39 27.30
N ASP A 631 -18.86 -6.36 28.06
CA ASP A 631 -18.99 -6.44 29.52
C ASP A 631 -20.47 -6.70 29.93
N SER A 632 -21.39 -6.01 29.25
CA SER A 632 -22.84 -6.14 29.45
C SER A 632 -23.45 -7.46 28.92
N SER A 633 -22.69 -8.32 28.24
CA SER A 633 -23.26 -9.55 27.68
C SER A 633 -23.31 -10.73 28.64
N MET A 634 -22.70 -10.66 29.82
CA MET A 634 -22.71 -11.76 30.79
C MET A 634 -24.12 -12.00 31.35
N ALA A 635 -24.53 -13.28 31.45
CA ALA A 635 -25.88 -13.62 31.91
C ALA A 635 -26.17 -13.29 33.38
N ASN A 636 -25.14 -13.26 34.26
CA ASN A 636 -25.23 -12.88 35.67
C ASN A 636 -23.84 -12.73 36.31
N ASP A 637 -23.78 -12.17 37.53
CA ASP A 637 -22.55 -11.95 38.29
C ASP A 637 -21.75 -13.23 38.60
N SER A 638 -22.44 -14.39 38.68
CA SER A 638 -21.75 -15.68 38.87
C SER A 638 -20.92 -16.04 37.65
N VAL A 639 -21.42 -15.75 36.44
CA VAL A 639 -20.68 -15.97 35.20
C VAL A 639 -19.44 -15.05 35.15
N ALA A 640 -19.59 -13.78 35.55
CA ALA A 640 -18.47 -12.84 35.64
C ALA A 640 -17.38 -13.30 36.61
N THR A 641 -17.79 -13.82 37.77
CA THR A 641 -16.88 -14.32 38.80
C THR A 641 -16.14 -15.58 38.37
N ASN A 642 -16.82 -16.50 37.67
CA ASN A 642 -16.25 -17.77 37.23
C ASN A 642 -15.43 -17.64 35.93
N PHE A 643 -15.61 -16.55 35.17
CA PHE A 643 -14.99 -16.32 33.87
C PHE A 643 -13.49 -16.62 33.84
N ASP A 644 -12.74 -15.98 34.74
CA ASP A 644 -11.29 -16.13 34.80
C ASP A 644 -10.86 -17.54 35.25
N GLN A 645 -11.64 -18.19 36.11
CA GLN A 645 -11.37 -19.57 36.55
C GLN A 645 -11.57 -20.59 35.42
N ILE A 646 -12.59 -20.38 34.58
CA ILE A 646 -12.86 -21.25 33.42
C ILE A 646 -11.70 -21.19 32.44
N PHE A 647 -11.26 -19.99 32.06
CA PHE A 647 -10.10 -19.85 31.17
C PHE A 647 -8.82 -20.37 31.83
N ALA A 648 -8.57 -20.09 33.12
CA ALA A 648 -7.42 -20.66 33.82
C ALA A 648 -7.40 -22.20 33.82
N THR A 649 -8.58 -22.85 33.76
CA THR A 649 -8.70 -24.31 33.74
C THR A 649 -8.53 -24.90 32.33
N TYR A 650 -9.16 -24.31 31.31
CA TYR A 650 -9.23 -24.90 29.97
C TYR A 650 -8.25 -24.29 28.95
N SER A 651 -7.92 -23.01 29.09
CA SER A 651 -7.03 -22.27 28.18
C SER A 651 -6.32 -21.12 28.91
N PRO A 652 -5.29 -21.42 29.73
CA PRO A 652 -4.63 -20.44 30.58
C PRO A 652 -3.91 -19.35 29.78
N ASP A 653 -3.47 -19.66 28.56
CA ASP A 653 -2.73 -18.75 27.69
C ASP A 653 -3.62 -17.78 26.91
N THR A 654 -4.95 -17.93 26.97
CA THR A 654 -5.88 -17.02 26.28
C THR A 654 -5.85 -15.62 26.90
N VAL A 655 -5.59 -14.64 26.05
CA VAL A 655 -5.71 -13.22 26.38
C VAL A 655 -7.17 -12.80 26.28
N ARG A 656 -7.75 -12.37 27.39
CA ARG A 656 -9.17 -12.02 27.52
C ARG A 656 -9.35 -10.51 27.54
N LYS A 657 -10.24 -10.00 26.70
CA LYS A 657 -10.59 -8.57 26.65
C LYS A 657 -12.11 -8.38 26.71
N VAL A 658 -12.53 -7.23 27.21
CA VAL A 658 -13.94 -6.81 27.20
C VAL A 658 -14.10 -5.42 26.59
N LEU A 659 -15.26 -5.18 25.99
CA LEU A 659 -15.68 -3.89 25.44
C LEU A 659 -16.39 -3.02 26.48
#